data_AF-A0A359MSM0-F1
#
_entry.id   AF-A0A359MSM0-F1
#
_cell.length_a   1.000
_cell.length_b   1.000
_cell.length_c   1.000
_cell.angle_alpha   90.00
_cell.angle_beta   90.00
_cell.angle_gamma   90.00
#
_symmetry.space_group_name_H-M   'P 1'
#
loop_
_entity.id
_entity.type
_entity.pdbx_description
1 polymer ?
#
loop_
_entity_poly.entity_id
_entity_poly.type
_entity_poly.pdbx_seq_one_letter_code
_entity_poly.pdbx_strand_id
1 'polypeptide(L)'
;EIRQHFGFRTLRFDKNEGFFLNDTYVKLHGACMHHDLGALGAAMNKTALRRQLVMLKEMGINAIRTSHNMPAVEMMELADEMGILIVSEAFDMWERSKTEYDYARFFPEWHEKDVASWIRRDRNHPSIIMWSIGNEIYDTHAGERGREVARMLRKLVEQHDPKKNGLVTFGSNYMPWENTQKAAEEVEVVGYNYAEYLYDAHHKKYPNWIIYGSETASTVQSRGIYHFPFSQSMLANDDEQCSSLGNCTTSWGAKGTERCITDDRDARFCLGQFIWTGFDYIGEPTPYSTKNSYFGQIDTAGFAKDSFYIYQSAWTDYRKKPMIHILPYWDFNEGQLIDVRVFSNAPKIELFLNGESLGVAEIDHENGKKLSGDWQIPYRKGILKALAYDEKDQVIAVDEQRSFGDAAVLKMEADKTELQADGQDLIFVTISSQDAEGNYVANANNRIEVEVSGAGRLVGLDNGSSTDYDSYKGTSKRLFSGKLLAIIAAKFEEGDIRVRATSGGLKESELLLKAVQGKITEGVSTTLTENTKSEPKQEIPIRKINLINHGVKQFNANAVSTKITAEIYPASATYHDLEWRVTNSLGIETNIAEIEVRGKEAVITAKGDGAFRLRCFTTNGRPRTEIISELEFEVAGLGNVNLNAFDFISGGLYNASNCELGNGNDRGVATLRDGESHVGFRNIDFGEFGSDEITMPIFYNSSDPLPIEIWEGMPEEEGSSRIDVVSYQAPARWNTYQENTFKLSRRIKGITTICFVLKEKIHLKGFYFKKLEKAYERLSAKDNTRIFGDSFKITEDAVEQIGNNVVLEYENMNFSEGFHKIIICGRSHIDRNTIHVRFHGENGDINQIVEFPYSDEYIEKEFTLDSVEGNQKVALVFLPGSNFDLKWFRFKR
;
A
#
# COMPACT_ATOMS: atom_id res chain seq x y z
N GLU A 1 42.58 -34.94 -3.22
CA GLU A 1 42.33 -34.59 -1.80
C GLU A 1 40.95 -33.95 -1.73
N ILE A 2 40.07 -34.37 -0.81
CA ILE A 2 38.77 -33.73 -0.58
C ILE A 2 38.92 -32.88 0.68
N ARG A 3 38.58 -31.59 0.60
CA ARG A 3 38.59 -30.66 1.75
C ARG A 3 37.16 -30.20 2.02
N GLN A 4 36.79 -30.15 3.30
CA GLN A 4 35.48 -29.70 3.72
C GLN A 4 35.59 -28.91 5.02
N HIS A 5 34.98 -27.72 5.05
CA HIS A 5 34.82 -26.92 6.24
C HIS A 5 33.61 -27.43 7.04
N PHE A 6 33.73 -27.41 8.37
CA PHE A 6 32.66 -27.76 9.31
C PHE A 6 32.90 -27.03 10.64
N GLY A 7 31.90 -27.02 11.53
CA GLY A 7 32.01 -26.41 12.85
C GLY A 7 31.32 -27.22 13.95
N PHE A 8 31.72 -26.98 15.21
CA PHE A 8 31.16 -27.64 16.38
C PHE A 8 30.20 -26.69 17.10
N ARG A 9 28.96 -27.14 17.32
CA ARG A 9 27.92 -26.40 18.06
C ARG A 9 26.95 -27.39 18.70
N THR A 10 26.23 -26.96 19.73
CA THR A 10 25.02 -27.63 20.21
C THR A 10 23.80 -26.74 19.96
N LEU A 11 22.71 -27.35 19.50
CA LEU A 11 21.43 -26.70 19.28
C LEU A 11 20.41 -27.33 20.22
N ARG A 12 19.69 -26.50 20.99
CA ARG A 12 18.53 -26.94 21.76
C ARG A 12 17.34 -26.07 21.41
N PHE A 13 16.32 -26.73 20.87
CA PHE A 13 15.02 -26.14 20.57
C PHE A 13 14.05 -26.55 21.67
N ASP A 14 13.69 -25.61 22.52
CA ASP A 14 12.82 -25.85 23.66
C ASP A 14 11.45 -25.24 23.42
N LYS A 15 10.41 -26.07 23.61
CA LYS A 15 9.01 -25.69 23.43
C LYS A 15 8.50 -24.66 24.45
N ASN A 16 9.21 -24.42 25.55
CA ASN A 16 8.81 -23.48 26.60
C ASN A 16 9.85 -22.38 26.82
N GLU A 17 11.13 -22.68 26.60
CA GLU A 17 12.24 -21.76 26.87
C GLU A 17 12.84 -21.12 25.61
N GLY A 18 12.40 -21.52 24.41
CA GLY A 18 12.88 -20.98 23.14
C GLY A 18 14.16 -21.66 22.64
N PHE A 19 15.01 -20.89 21.95
CA PHE A 19 16.22 -21.43 21.28
C PHE A 19 17.50 -21.21 22.10
N PHE A 20 18.36 -22.23 22.11
CA PHE A 20 19.68 -22.17 22.74
C PHE A 20 20.76 -22.63 21.77
N LEU A 21 21.83 -21.83 21.69
CA LEU A 21 23.05 -22.14 20.96
C LEU A 21 24.19 -22.27 21.96
N ASN A 22 24.84 -23.44 22.01
CA ASN A 22 25.90 -23.73 22.99
C ASN A 22 25.45 -23.44 24.43
N ASP A 23 24.26 -23.92 24.79
CA ASP A 23 23.58 -23.72 26.09
C ASP A 23 23.29 -22.25 26.47
N THR A 24 23.48 -21.31 25.55
CA THR A 24 23.15 -19.90 25.73
C THR A 24 21.81 -19.61 25.05
N TYR A 25 20.87 -19.02 25.80
CA TYR A 25 19.60 -18.55 25.23
C TYR A 25 19.86 -17.48 24.16
N VAL A 26 19.28 -17.67 22.98
CA VAL A 26 19.37 -16.73 21.86
C VAL A 26 17.99 -16.67 21.22
N LYS A 27 17.39 -15.48 21.15
CA LYS A 27 16.21 -15.27 20.31
C LYS A 27 16.66 -15.09 18.87
N LEU A 28 15.97 -15.75 17.94
CA LEU A 28 16.23 -15.62 16.51
C LEU A 28 15.72 -14.27 16.04
N HIS A 29 16.64 -13.31 15.88
CA HIS A 29 16.39 -12.04 15.24
C HIS A 29 16.70 -12.24 13.76
N GLY A 30 15.68 -12.70 13.03
CA GLY A 30 15.81 -13.19 11.68
C GLY A 30 15.25 -12.26 10.62
N ALA A 31 15.72 -12.44 9.39
CA ALA A 31 15.16 -11.80 8.20
C ALA A 31 14.96 -12.83 7.08
N CYS A 32 13.84 -12.71 6.36
CA CYS A 32 13.66 -13.36 5.07
C CYS A 32 14.49 -12.62 4.01
N MET A 33 15.18 -13.39 3.17
CA MET A 33 16.00 -12.88 2.07
C MET A 33 15.68 -13.61 0.78
N HIS A 34 15.34 -12.85 -0.26
CA HIS A 34 15.39 -13.30 -1.65
C HIS A 34 16.84 -13.35 -2.16
N HIS A 35 17.03 -13.91 -3.34
CA HIS A 35 18.36 -14.23 -3.89
C HIS A 35 18.99 -13.11 -4.74
N ASP A 36 18.23 -12.10 -5.16
CA ASP A 36 18.77 -11.05 -6.01
C ASP A 36 19.67 -10.08 -5.26
N LEU A 37 20.55 -9.44 -6.02
CA LEU A 37 21.53 -8.47 -5.53
C LEU A 37 21.26 -7.07 -6.12
N GLY A 38 19.99 -6.66 -6.14
CA GLY A 38 19.55 -5.35 -6.64
C GLY A 38 19.95 -5.12 -8.10
N ALA A 39 20.77 -4.09 -8.35
CA ALA A 39 21.24 -3.75 -9.70
C ALA A 39 21.97 -4.88 -10.44
N LEU A 40 22.47 -5.90 -9.72
CA LEU A 40 23.12 -7.08 -10.31
C LEU A 40 22.12 -8.16 -10.75
N GLY A 41 20.86 -8.08 -10.31
CA GLY A 41 19.85 -9.12 -10.51
C GLY A 41 20.25 -10.42 -9.81
N ALA A 42 19.94 -11.55 -10.44
CA ALA A 42 20.24 -12.89 -9.91
C ALA A 42 21.71 -13.34 -10.13
N ALA A 43 22.57 -12.50 -10.71
CA ALA A 43 23.97 -12.85 -10.94
C ALA A 43 24.76 -12.86 -9.61
N MET A 44 24.90 -14.05 -9.03
CA MET A 44 25.51 -14.22 -7.71
C MET A 44 26.92 -13.62 -7.65
N ASN A 45 27.16 -12.78 -6.64
CA ASN A 45 28.47 -12.22 -6.33
C ASN A 45 28.71 -12.23 -4.81
N LYS A 46 29.79 -12.86 -4.37
CA LYS A 46 30.11 -13.05 -2.94
C LYS A 46 30.37 -11.73 -2.21
N THR A 47 30.99 -10.73 -2.87
CA THR A 47 31.24 -9.40 -2.29
C THR A 47 29.92 -8.65 -2.06
N ALA A 48 29.00 -8.69 -3.03
CA ALA A 48 27.67 -8.09 -2.89
C ALA A 48 26.83 -8.75 -1.78
N LEU A 49 26.81 -10.09 -1.74
CA LEU A 49 26.10 -10.82 -0.69
C LEU A 49 26.69 -10.55 0.69
N ARG A 50 28.02 -10.54 0.83
CA ARG A 50 28.69 -10.17 2.08
C ARG A 50 28.27 -8.77 2.53
N ARG A 51 28.20 -7.79 1.62
CA ARG A 51 27.73 -6.44 1.94
C ARG A 51 26.32 -6.46 2.52
N GLN A 52 25.38 -7.20 1.92
CA GLN A 52 24.02 -7.34 2.47
C GLN A 52 24.04 -7.96 3.88
N LEU A 53 24.80 -9.04 4.08
CA LEU A 53 24.91 -9.72 5.38
C LEU A 53 25.54 -8.84 6.46
N VAL A 54 26.54 -8.02 6.12
CA VAL A 54 27.15 -7.06 7.06
C VAL A 54 26.11 -6.05 7.54
N MET A 55 25.33 -5.48 6.61
CA MET A 55 24.28 -4.51 6.96
C MET A 55 23.20 -5.14 7.85
N LEU A 56 22.76 -6.37 7.56
CA LEU A 56 21.81 -7.08 8.42
C LEU A 56 22.38 -7.29 9.83
N LYS A 57 23.65 -7.70 9.94
CA LYS A 57 24.32 -7.82 11.25
C LYS A 57 24.43 -6.49 11.98
N GLU A 58 24.66 -5.39 11.27
CA GLU A 58 24.67 -4.05 11.86
C GLU A 58 23.31 -3.65 12.43
N MET A 59 22.21 -4.14 11.83
CA MET A 59 20.83 -4.02 12.33
C MET A 59 20.57 -4.87 13.57
N GLY A 60 21.40 -5.87 13.87
CA GLY A 60 21.18 -6.82 14.96
C GLY A 60 20.65 -8.19 14.53
N ILE A 61 20.57 -8.47 13.22
CA ILE A 61 20.18 -9.79 12.71
C ILE A 61 21.22 -10.84 13.09
N ASN A 62 20.74 -11.99 13.54
CA ASN A 62 21.55 -13.18 13.84
C ASN A 62 21.12 -14.43 13.05
N ALA A 63 20.01 -14.39 12.32
CA ALA A 63 19.49 -15.51 11.53
C ALA A 63 18.93 -15.06 10.16
N ILE A 64 18.97 -15.94 9.15
CA ILE A 64 18.37 -15.69 7.83
C ILE A 64 17.54 -16.88 7.39
N ARG A 65 16.37 -16.59 6.79
CA ARG A 65 15.53 -17.56 6.08
C ARG A 65 15.65 -17.34 4.58
N THR A 66 16.07 -18.37 3.83
CA THR A 66 16.36 -18.27 2.38
C THR A 66 15.07 -18.40 1.55
N SER A 67 14.30 -17.33 1.53
CA SER A 67 12.91 -17.31 1.06
C SER A 67 12.83 -17.20 -0.47
N HIS A 68 12.24 -18.13 -1.21
CA HIS A 68 11.68 -19.43 -0.79
C HIS A 68 12.31 -20.56 -1.62
N ASN A 69 13.65 -20.62 -1.60
CA ASN A 69 14.42 -21.48 -2.48
C ASN A 69 15.77 -21.88 -1.87
N MET A 70 16.30 -22.98 -2.40
CA MET A 70 17.61 -23.50 -2.00
C MET A 70 18.67 -22.40 -2.25
N PRO A 71 19.50 -22.05 -1.26
CA PRO A 71 20.40 -20.92 -1.37
C PRO A 71 21.61 -21.20 -2.28
N ALA A 72 22.24 -20.13 -2.75
CA ALA A 72 23.58 -20.19 -3.33
C ALA A 72 24.60 -20.71 -2.31
N VAL A 73 25.68 -21.34 -2.77
CA VAL A 73 26.73 -21.90 -1.90
C VAL A 73 27.38 -20.80 -1.08
N GLU A 74 27.58 -19.64 -1.69
CA GLU A 74 28.20 -18.46 -1.10
C GLU A 74 27.40 -17.94 0.11
N MET A 75 26.07 -18.09 0.12
CA MET A 75 25.24 -17.76 1.27
C MET A 75 25.61 -18.61 2.48
N MET A 76 25.76 -19.91 2.27
CA MET A 76 26.10 -20.86 3.33
C MET A 76 27.53 -20.65 3.84
N GLU A 77 28.49 -20.45 2.93
CA GLU A 77 29.87 -20.17 3.28
C GLU A 77 30.01 -18.86 4.07
N LEU A 78 29.33 -17.80 3.65
CA LEU A 78 29.36 -16.51 4.36
C LEU A 78 28.63 -16.60 5.70
N ALA A 79 27.52 -17.33 5.78
CA ALA A 79 26.80 -17.52 7.04
C ALA A 79 27.67 -18.23 8.08
N ASP A 80 28.41 -19.27 7.68
CA ASP A 80 29.38 -19.94 8.55
C ASP A 80 30.49 -19.00 9.01
N GLU A 81 31.08 -18.24 8.09
CA GLU A 81 32.19 -17.32 8.37
C GLU A 81 31.76 -16.17 9.29
N MET A 82 30.55 -15.65 9.07
CA MET A 82 30.05 -14.46 9.75
C MET A 82 29.26 -14.80 11.01
N GLY A 83 28.98 -16.08 11.29
CA GLY A 83 28.19 -16.52 12.44
C GLY A 83 26.72 -16.10 12.32
N ILE A 84 26.09 -16.41 11.19
CA ILE A 84 24.66 -16.17 10.94
C ILE A 84 23.96 -17.53 10.86
N LEU A 85 22.88 -17.72 11.62
CA LEU A 85 22.10 -18.95 11.61
C LEU A 85 21.20 -19.03 10.37
N ILE A 86 20.98 -20.22 9.82
CA ILE A 86 20.23 -20.38 8.57
C ILE A 86 19.04 -21.31 8.74
N VAL A 87 17.87 -20.80 8.36
CA VAL A 87 16.69 -21.58 7.98
C VAL A 87 16.74 -21.70 6.46
N SER A 88 17.25 -22.82 5.97
CA SER A 88 17.32 -23.06 4.54
C SER A 88 15.97 -23.59 4.07
N GLU A 89 15.47 -23.10 2.94
CA GLU A 89 14.15 -23.48 2.43
C GLU A 89 14.24 -24.05 1.00
N ALA A 90 13.38 -25.01 0.67
CA ALA A 90 13.41 -25.66 -0.64
C ALA A 90 12.29 -25.22 -1.60
N PHE A 91 11.06 -25.12 -1.11
CA PHE A 91 9.88 -25.09 -1.96
C PHE A 91 8.92 -23.96 -1.61
N ASP A 92 8.50 -23.22 -2.64
CA ASP A 92 7.40 -22.26 -2.54
C ASP A 92 6.04 -22.90 -2.94
N MET A 93 6.07 -24.08 -3.55
CA MET A 93 4.88 -24.86 -3.94
C MET A 93 5.18 -26.36 -3.91
N TRP A 94 4.14 -27.19 -3.69
CA TRP A 94 4.22 -28.65 -3.82
C TRP A 94 3.48 -29.12 -5.07
N GLU A 95 2.38 -29.87 -4.92
CA GLU A 95 1.62 -30.42 -6.05
C GLU A 95 0.67 -29.37 -6.65
N ARG A 96 0.26 -28.36 -5.88
CA ARG A 96 -0.56 -27.23 -6.35
C ARG A 96 0.29 -26.03 -6.71
N SER A 97 0.06 -25.47 -7.90
CA SER A 97 0.76 -24.27 -8.37
C SER A 97 0.27 -22.99 -7.67
N LYS A 98 1.19 -22.05 -7.50
CA LYS A 98 0.94 -20.63 -7.19
C LYS A 98 0.92 -19.77 -8.47
N THR A 99 1.71 -20.14 -9.49
CA THR A 99 1.74 -19.48 -10.81
C THR A 99 1.76 -20.51 -11.95
N GLU A 100 1.44 -20.08 -13.18
CA GLU A 100 1.29 -20.97 -14.34
C GLU A 100 2.52 -21.85 -14.63
N TYR A 101 3.72 -21.33 -14.40
CA TYR A 101 4.99 -21.95 -14.80
C TYR A 101 5.93 -22.24 -13.64
N ASP A 102 5.43 -22.31 -12.41
CA ASP A 102 6.25 -22.61 -11.25
C ASP A 102 6.71 -24.07 -11.19
N TYR A 103 7.29 -24.46 -10.05
CA TYR A 103 7.88 -25.78 -9.84
C TYR A 103 6.84 -26.89 -9.63
N ALA A 104 5.56 -26.59 -9.39
CA ALA A 104 4.54 -27.62 -9.11
C ALA A 104 4.40 -28.65 -10.24
N ARG A 105 4.60 -28.23 -11.49
CA ARG A 105 4.62 -29.11 -12.68
C ARG A 105 5.76 -30.12 -12.71
N PHE A 106 6.81 -29.91 -11.90
CA PHE A 106 7.96 -30.80 -11.78
C PHE A 106 8.01 -31.53 -10.43
N PHE A 107 7.32 -31.00 -9.41
CA PHE A 107 7.35 -31.53 -8.06
C PHE A 107 7.14 -33.05 -7.99
N PRO A 108 6.13 -33.67 -8.65
CA PRO A 108 5.91 -35.12 -8.56
C PRO A 108 7.11 -35.98 -9.01
N GLU A 109 7.94 -35.47 -9.93
CA GLU A 109 9.05 -36.23 -10.53
C GLU A 109 10.43 -35.85 -9.95
N TRP A 110 10.57 -34.64 -9.40
CA TRP A 110 11.87 -34.04 -9.07
C TRP A 110 12.13 -33.84 -7.58
N HIS A 111 11.08 -33.73 -6.75
CA HIS A 111 11.24 -33.36 -5.34
C HIS A 111 12.24 -34.26 -4.58
N GLU A 112 12.23 -35.57 -4.79
CA GLU A 112 13.19 -36.49 -4.12
C GLU A 112 14.64 -36.18 -4.50
N LYS A 113 14.91 -35.92 -5.79
CA LYS A 113 16.25 -35.61 -6.29
C LYS A 113 16.74 -34.26 -5.78
N ASP A 114 15.84 -33.29 -5.74
CA ASP A 114 16.16 -31.94 -5.32
C ASP A 114 16.40 -31.86 -3.82
N VAL A 115 15.57 -32.53 -2.99
CA VAL A 115 15.85 -32.68 -1.54
C VAL A 115 17.17 -33.41 -1.31
N ALA A 116 17.44 -34.49 -2.06
CA ALA A 116 18.72 -35.20 -1.94
C ALA A 116 19.92 -34.32 -2.27
N SER A 117 19.85 -33.54 -3.34
CA SER A 117 20.92 -32.63 -3.76
C SER A 117 21.16 -31.55 -2.71
N TRP A 118 20.09 -30.84 -2.32
CA TRP A 118 20.11 -29.75 -1.35
C TRP A 118 20.72 -30.16 0.00
N ILE A 119 20.14 -31.17 0.64
CA ILE A 119 20.55 -31.57 1.98
C ILE A 119 21.98 -32.13 1.98
N ARG A 120 22.36 -32.93 0.98
CA ARG A 120 23.72 -33.48 0.91
C ARG A 120 24.77 -32.40 0.68
N ARG A 121 24.42 -31.34 -0.05
CA ARG A 121 25.29 -30.18 -0.27
C ARG A 121 25.54 -29.44 1.03
N ASP A 122 24.46 -29.14 1.78
CA ASP A 122 24.51 -28.11 2.81
C ASP A 122 24.61 -28.63 4.26
N ARG A 123 24.32 -29.92 4.53
CA ARG A 123 24.24 -30.49 5.90
C ARG A 123 25.48 -30.38 6.80
N ASN A 124 26.64 -30.05 6.24
CA ASN A 124 27.87 -29.89 7.02
C ASN A 124 28.17 -28.42 7.40
N HIS A 125 27.36 -27.46 6.94
CA HIS A 125 27.50 -26.05 7.31
C HIS A 125 27.08 -25.82 8.78
N PRO A 126 27.96 -25.24 9.62
CA PRO A 126 27.62 -24.91 11.00
C PRO A 126 26.52 -23.86 11.18
N SER A 127 26.21 -23.09 10.15
CA SER A 127 25.13 -22.09 10.19
C SER A 127 23.73 -22.70 10.14
N ILE A 128 23.54 -23.88 9.52
CA ILE A 128 22.20 -24.49 9.38
C ILE A 128 21.58 -24.81 10.74
N ILE A 129 20.34 -24.39 10.96
CA ILE A 129 19.57 -24.78 12.14
C ILE A 129 18.25 -25.48 11.78
N MET A 130 17.67 -25.17 10.62
CA MET A 130 16.40 -25.73 10.18
C MET A 130 16.36 -25.93 8.66
N TRP A 131 15.60 -26.95 8.23
CA TRP A 131 15.28 -27.27 6.84
C TRP A 131 13.79 -27.04 6.60
N SER A 132 13.43 -25.96 5.93
CA SER A 132 12.06 -25.65 5.58
C SER A 132 11.64 -26.38 4.30
N ILE A 133 10.65 -27.26 4.42
CA ILE A 133 10.12 -28.06 3.30
C ILE A 133 9.03 -27.33 2.51
N GLY A 134 8.66 -26.10 2.89
CA GLY A 134 7.58 -25.38 2.21
C GLY A 134 7.26 -24.01 2.81
N ASN A 135 6.86 -23.07 1.96
CA ASN A 135 6.27 -21.79 2.35
C ASN A 135 4.83 -21.63 1.82
N GLU A 136 3.87 -21.34 2.70
CA GLU A 136 2.47 -21.02 2.36
C GLU A 136 1.85 -22.02 1.37
N ILE A 137 2.08 -23.31 1.64
CA ILE A 137 1.73 -24.37 0.70
C ILE A 137 0.23 -24.63 0.69
N TYR A 138 -0.41 -24.45 -0.47
CA TYR A 138 -1.86 -24.66 -0.65
C TYR A 138 -2.33 -26.07 -0.29
N ASP A 139 -1.53 -27.09 -0.59
CA ASP A 139 -1.85 -28.49 -0.28
C ASP A 139 -2.13 -28.72 1.21
N THR A 140 -1.48 -27.96 2.10
CA THR A 140 -1.59 -28.14 3.56
C THR A 140 -2.97 -27.84 4.11
N HIS A 141 -3.68 -26.85 3.54
CA HIS A 141 -5.03 -26.49 3.97
C HIS A 141 -6.12 -27.17 3.13
N ALA A 142 -5.80 -27.57 1.89
CA ALA A 142 -6.75 -28.15 0.95
C ALA A 142 -7.29 -29.53 1.37
N GLY A 143 -6.52 -30.36 2.08
CA GLY A 143 -6.98 -31.68 2.53
C GLY A 143 -5.89 -32.60 3.09
N GLU A 144 -6.22 -33.88 3.30
CA GLU A 144 -5.31 -34.85 3.94
C GLU A 144 -4.00 -35.07 3.15
N ARG A 145 -4.03 -34.90 1.82
CA ARG A 145 -2.86 -35.05 0.96
C ARG A 145 -1.70 -34.16 1.39
N GLY A 146 -1.97 -32.93 1.84
CA GLY A 146 -0.92 -32.02 2.33
C GLY A 146 -0.14 -32.60 3.51
N ARG A 147 -0.82 -33.28 4.44
CA ARG A 147 -0.17 -33.96 5.57
C ARG A 147 0.73 -35.11 5.10
N GLU A 148 0.27 -35.89 4.11
CA GLU A 148 1.06 -37.00 3.55
C GLU A 148 2.36 -36.50 2.89
N VAL A 149 2.26 -35.43 2.09
CA VAL A 149 3.40 -34.81 1.42
C VAL A 149 4.36 -34.21 2.45
N ALA A 150 3.87 -33.54 3.49
CA ALA A 150 4.70 -33.03 4.59
C ALA A 150 5.51 -34.16 5.26
N ARG A 151 4.85 -35.27 5.60
CA ARG A 151 5.51 -36.46 6.17
C ARG A 151 6.55 -37.06 5.23
N MET A 152 6.23 -37.14 3.94
CA MET A 152 7.13 -37.66 2.90
C MET A 152 8.39 -36.81 2.79
N LEU A 153 8.24 -35.48 2.65
CA LEU A 153 9.36 -34.54 2.56
C LEU A 153 10.23 -34.56 3.82
N ARG A 154 9.62 -34.60 5.02
CA ARG A 154 10.39 -34.77 6.26
C ARG A 154 11.25 -36.02 6.22
N LYS A 155 10.69 -37.17 5.83
CA LYS A 155 11.44 -38.44 5.75
C LYS A 155 12.62 -38.34 4.76
N LEU A 156 12.44 -37.66 3.64
CA LEU A 156 13.51 -37.43 2.66
C LEU A 156 14.63 -36.55 3.24
N VAL A 157 14.27 -35.50 3.98
CA VAL A 157 15.25 -34.68 4.70
C VAL A 157 16.00 -35.53 5.74
N GLU A 158 15.31 -36.27 6.60
CA GLU A 158 15.92 -37.15 7.61
C GLU A 158 16.81 -38.25 6.97
N GLN A 159 16.44 -38.75 5.79
CA GLN A 159 17.25 -39.71 5.04
C GLN A 159 18.58 -39.11 4.58
N HIS A 160 18.59 -37.82 4.23
CA HIS A 160 19.78 -37.13 3.71
C HIS A 160 20.53 -36.33 4.77
N ASP A 161 19.93 -36.06 5.92
CA ASP A 161 20.54 -35.52 7.14
C ASP A 161 20.37 -36.49 8.32
N PRO A 162 20.99 -37.70 8.28
CA PRO A 162 20.78 -38.73 9.29
C PRO A 162 21.33 -38.37 10.68
N LYS A 163 22.06 -37.25 10.80
CA LYS A 163 22.58 -36.73 12.07
C LYS A 163 21.74 -35.58 12.63
N LYS A 164 20.67 -35.18 11.93
CA LYS A 164 19.79 -34.08 12.32
C LYS A 164 20.58 -32.80 12.62
N ASN A 165 21.44 -32.41 11.67
CA ASN A 165 22.21 -31.16 11.76
C ASN A 165 21.29 -29.93 11.73
N GLY A 166 20.12 -30.04 11.10
CA GLY A 166 19.00 -29.11 11.23
C GLY A 166 17.66 -29.85 11.45
N LEU A 167 16.71 -29.19 12.12
CA LEU A 167 15.35 -29.73 12.29
C LEU A 167 14.44 -29.38 11.12
N VAL A 168 13.49 -30.26 10.80
CA VAL A 168 12.55 -30.04 9.70
C VAL A 168 11.43 -29.09 10.12
N THR A 169 11.16 -28.10 9.27
CA THR A 169 10.13 -27.06 9.48
C THR A 169 9.38 -26.75 8.19
N PHE A 170 8.39 -25.86 8.26
CA PHE A 170 7.70 -25.18 7.16
C PHE A 170 7.16 -23.84 7.67
N GLY A 171 6.90 -22.90 6.77
CA GLY A 171 6.22 -21.63 7.09
C GLY A 171 4.80 -21.62 6.54
N SER A 172 3.82 -21.21 7.35
CA SER A 172 2.42 -21.21 6.91
C SER A 172 1.60 -20.05 7.46
N ASN A 173 0.91 -19.35 6.55
CA ASN A 173 -0.19 -18.43 6.86
C ASN A 173 -1.52 -19.17 7.06
N TYR A 174 -1.55 -20.49 6.87
CA TYR A 174 -2.73 -21.34 7.04
C TYR A 174 -2.84 -22.00 8.43
N MET A 175 -2.05 -21.57 9.41
CA MET A 175 -2.13 -22.09 10.78
C MET A 175 -3.50 -22.00 11.47
N PRO A 176 -4.40 -21.03 11.15
CA PRO A 176 -5.77 -21.06 11.67
C PRO A 176 -6.57 -22.34 11.33
N TRP A 177 -6.25 -23.02 10.23
CA TRP A 177 -7.05 -24.13 9.70
C TRP A 177 -6.58 -25.50 10.23
N GLU A 178 -7.54 -26.37 10.54
CA GLU A 178 -7.29 -27.69 11.14
C GLU A 178 -6.42 -28.61 10.26
N ASN A 179 -6.60 -28.58 8.94
CA ASN A 179 -5.80 -29.41 8.02
C ASN A 179 -4.31 -29.04 8.05
N THR A 180 -4.01 -27.74 8.08
CA THR A 180 -2.63 -27.26 8.22
C THR A 180 -2.07 -27.61 9.59
N GLN A 181 -2.87 -27.52 10.67
CA GLN A 181 -2.47 -27.98 12.00
C GLN A 181 -2.11 -29.48 12.00
N LYS A 182 -2.85 -30.32 11.26
CA LYS A 182 -2.53 -31.75 11.08
C LYS A 182 -1.24 -31.97 10.28
N ALA A 183 -0.93 -31.12 9.30
CA ALA A 183 0.34 -31.14 8.58
C ALA A 183 1.50 -30.68 9.48
N ALA A 184 1.27 -29.70 10.36
CA ALA A 184 2.25 -29.21 11.33
C ALA A 184 2.70 -30.30 12.32
N GLU A 185 1.81 -31.23 12.70
CA GLU A 185 2.17 -32.39 13.55
C GLU A 185 3.19 -33.34 12.89
N GLU A 186 3.43 -33.22 11.58
CA GLU A 186 4.40 -34.08 10.89
C GLU A 186 5.82 -33.51 10.94
N VAL A 187 6.00 -32.20 11.15
CA VAL A 187 7.31 -31.51 11.23
C VAL A 187 7.78 -31.36 12.68
N GLU A 188 9.06 -31.01 12.87
CA GLU A 188 9.67 -30.90 14.21
C GLU A 188 9.52 -29.48 14.79
N VAL A 189 9.54 -28.46 13.93
CA VAL A 189 9.35 -27.05 14.28
C VAL A 189 8.23 -26.47 13.42
N VAL A 190 7.35 -25.67 14.01
CA VAL A 190 6.14 -25.13 13.37
C VAL A 190 6.32 -23.64 13.13
N GLY A 191 6.40 -23.25 11.85
CA GLY A 191 6.54 -21.86 11.42
C GLY A 191 5.21 -21.18 11.13
N TYR A 192 5.02 -20.02 11.72
CA TYR A 192 3.84 -19.18 11.56
C TYR A 192 4.18 -17.97 10.69
N ASN A 193 3.44 -17.80 9.59
CA ASN A 193 3.47 -16.54 8.82
C ASN A 193 2.32 -15.65 9.31
N TYR A 194 2.64 -14.44 9.78
CA TYR A 194 1.68 -13.38 10.12
C TYR A 194 0.58 -13.81 11.11
N ALA A 195 0.93 -14.68 12.06
CA ALA A 195 -0.01 -15.33 12.96
C ALA A 195 0.46 -15.28 14.43
N GLU A 196 1.13 -14.20 14.81
CA GLU A 196 1.61 -13.92 16.18
C GLU A 196 0.45 -13.98 17.19
N TYR A 197 -0.75 -13.56 16.78
CA TYR A 197 -1.97 -13.63 17.60
C TYR A 197 -2.39 -15.07 17.99
N LEU A 198 -1.85 -16.09 17.33
CA LEU A 198 -2.11 -17.51 17.66
C LEU A 198 -1.06 -18.13 18.59
N TYR A 199 0.07 -17.47 18.87
CA TYR A 199 1.20 -18.08 19.57
C TYR A 199 0.79 -18.66 20.93
N ASP A 200 0.19 -17.85 21.79
CA ASP A 200 -0.23 -18.30 23.13
C ASP A 200 -1.31 -19.37 23.07
N ALA A 201 -2.30 -19.19 22.20
CA ALA A 201 -3.43 -20.12 22.06
C ALA A 201 -2.95 -21.49 21.58
N HIS A 202 -2.05 -21.53 20.59
CA HIS A 202 -1.52 -22.76 20.03
C HIS A 202 -0.44 -23.39 20.92
N HIS A 203 0.39 -22.61 21.62
CA HIS A 203 1.33 -23.13 22.62
C HIS A 203 0.59 -23.90 23.72
N LYS A 204 -0.54 -23.35 24.20
CA LYS A 204 -1.41 -24.01 25.18
C LYS A 204 -2.11 -25.25 24.61
N LYS A 205 -2.61 -25.17 23.37
CA LYS A 205 -3.33 -26.28 22.71
C LYS A 205 -2.40 -27.44 22.32
N TYR A 206 -1.19 -27.12 21.90
CA TYR A 206 -0.17 -28.04 21.40
C TYR A 206 1.13 -27.91 22.21
N PRO A 207 1.14 -28.38 23.47
CA PRO A 207 2.27 -28.18 24.39
C PRO A 207 3.54 -28.94 24.00
N ASN A 208 3.56 -29.64 22.86
CA ASN A 208 4.73 -30.30 22.29
C ASN A 208 5.30 -29.57 21.07
N TRP A 209 4.59 -28.58 20.53
CA TRP A 209 5.07 -27.83 19.38
C TRP A 209 6.18 -26.87 19.76
N ILE A 210 7.17 -26.79 18.88
CA ILE A 210 8.21 -25.77 18.91
C ILE A 210 7.79 -24.71 17.91
N ILE A 211 7.55 -23.48 18.38
CA ILE A 211 6.93 -22.41 17.60
C ILE A 211 7.95 -21.33 17.25
N TYR A 212 7.88 -20.80 16.02
CA TYR A 212 8.57 -19.59 15.63
C TYR A 212 7.80 -18.81 14.56
N GLY A 213 8.09 -17.51 14.43
CA GLY A 213 7.62 -16.69 13.32
C GLY A 213 8.45 -16.95 12.08
N SER A 214 7.96 -17.74 11.14
CA SER A 214 8.65 -18.00 9.87
C SER A 214 8.60 -16.81 8.92
N GLU A 215 7.59 -15.95 9.06
CA GLU A 215 7.43 -14.71 8.31
C GLU A 215 6.61 -13.71 9.13
N THR A 216 7.19 -12.57 9.45
CA THR A 216 6.55 -11.54 10.30
C THR A 216 6.68 -10.15 9.68
N ALA A 217 6.10 -9.13 10.33
CA ALA A 217 6.08 -7.74 9.89
C ALA A 217 5.27 -7.49 8.60
N SER A 218 5.86 -7.68 7.41
CA SER A 218 5.28 -7.26 6.12
C SER A 218 4.73 -5.82 6.11
N THR A 219 5.32 -4.94 6.92
CA THR A 219 5.10 -3.49 6.82
C THR A 219 5.80 -2.95 5.58
N VAL A 220 5.21 -1.95 4.91
CA VAL A 220 5.73 -1.42 3.64
C VAL A 220 6.19 0.01 3.78
N GLN A 221 7.27 0.38 3.09
CA GLN A 221 7.98 1.65 3.30
C GLN A 221 8.92 1.99 2.13
N SER A 222 9.06 3.28 1.84
CA SER A 222 9.99 3.85 0.87
C SER A 222 10.97 4.78 1.58
N ARG A 223 12.27 4.62 1.29
CA ARG A 223 13.34 5.39 1.94
C ARG A 223 13.11 6.89 1.81
N GLY A 224 13.06 7.61 2.94
CA GLY A 224 12.97 9.07 2.98
C GLY A 224 11.64 9.64 2.49
N ILE A 225 10.59 8.82 2.40
CA ILE A 225 9.23 9.25 2.10
C ILE A 225 8.41 9.24 3.38
N TYR A 226 7.66 10.32 3.63
CA TYR A 226 6.88 10.48 4.85
C TYR A 226 5.51 11.03 4.51
N HIS A 227 4.45 10.31 4.88
CA HIS A 227 3.07 10.73 4.67
C HIS A 227 2.41 11.00 6.02
N PHE A 228 2.11 12.27 6.27
CA PHE A 228 1.57 12.76 7.55
C PHE A 228 0.03 12.72 7.58
N PRO A 229 -0.57 12.57 8.77
CA PRO A 229 0.08 12.35 10.06
C PRO A 229 0.40 10.87 10.34
N PHE A 230 1.38 10.61 11.21
CA PHE A 230 1.74 9.26 11.69
C PHE A 230 0.53 8.53 12.30
N SER A 231 -0.36 9.25 12.98
CA SER A 231 -1.58 8.68 13.58
C SER A 231 -2.55 8.09 12.56
N GLN A 232 -2.40 8.41 11.28
CA GLN A 232 -3.23 7.89 10.22
C GLN A 232 -2.57 6.67 9.58
N SER A 233 -3.17 5.49 9.77
CA SER A 233 -2.78 4.30 9.00
C SER A 233 -3.26 4.44 7.55
N MET A 234 -2.38 4.11 6.60
CA MET A 234 -2.68 4.16 5.17
C MET A 234 -1.85 3.14 4.41
N LEU A 235 -2.37 2.56 3.33
CA LEU A 235 -1.62 1.58 2.55
C LEU A 235 -1.09 2.14 1.22
N ALA A 236 -1.86 3.03 0.57
CA ALA A 236 -1.52 3.57 -0.74
C ALA A 236 -1.63 5.11 -0.78
N ASN A 237 -0.85 5.74 -1.66
CA ASN A 237 -0.82 7.18 -1.88
C ASN A 237 -0.52 7.53 -3.37
N ASP A 238 -0.71 8.80 -3.76
CA ASP A 238 -0.67 9.21 -5.17
C ASP A 238 0.73 9.08 -5.81
N ASP A 239 1.79 9.11 -5.00
CA ASP A 239 3.19 9.02 -5.43
C ASP A 239 3.68 7.57 -5.66
N GLU A 240 2.80 6.60 -5.46
CA GLU A 240 3.12 5.15 -5.49
C GLU A 240 4.30 4.81 -4.55
N GLN A 241 4.43 5.53 -3.43
CA GLN A 241 5.39 5.26 -2.36
C GLN A 241 4.69 4.81 -1.08
N CYS A 242 5.45 4.24 -0.15
CA CYS A 242 4.99 3.90 1.18
C CYS A 242 5.73 4.76 2.23
N SER A 243 5.04 5.22 3.26
CA SER A 243 5.62 6.08 4.29
C SER A 243 6.59 5.33 5.20
N SER A 244 7.75 5.92 5.48
CA SER A 244 8.74 5.44 6.46
C SER A 244 8.42 5.85 7.91
N LEU A 245 7.33 6.57 8.17
CA LEU A 245 6.88 6.87 9.55
C LEU A 245 6.43 5.62 10.31
N GLY A 246 6.21 4.50 9.62
CA GLY A 246 5.69 3.25 10.19
C GLY A 246 4.17 3.15 10.22
N ASN A 247 3.47 4.01 9.46
CA ASN A 247 2.01 4.02 9.34
C ASN A 247 1.48 3.29 8.09
N CYS A 248 2.35 2.63 7.33
CA CYS A 248 1.98 1.80 6.17
C CYS A 248 2.01 0.30 6.48
N THR A 249 0.83 -0.27 6.72
CA THR A 249 0.66 -1.66 7.16
C THR A 249 -0.25 -2.42 6.19
N THR A 250 0.17 -3.61 5.75
CA THR A 250 -0.67 -4.50 4.95
C THR A 250 -1.83 -5.06 5.78
N SER A 251 -2.87 -5.58 5.10
CA SER A 251 -4.05 -6.13 5.79
C SER A 251 -3.82 -7.49 6.46
N TRP A 252 -2.64 -8.09 6.28
CA TRP A 252 -2.26 -9.38 6.86
C TRP A 252 -1.06 -9.29 7.79
N GLY A 253 -0.16 -8.32 7.57
CA GLY A 253 1.06 -8.16 8.36
C GLY A 253 0.82 -7.61 9.76
N ALA A 254 1.93 -7.25 10.41
CA ALA A 254 1.90 -6.63 11.73
C ALA A 254 1.20 -5.26 11.67
N LYS A 255 0.48 -4.94 12.75
CA LYS A 255 -0.15 -3.63 12.96
C LYS A 255 0.84 -2.46 13.06
N GLY A 256 2.14 -2.75 13.16
CA GLY A 256 3.24 -1.79 13.19
C GLY A 256 4.53 -2.48 13.60
N THR A 257 5.67 -1.85 13.32
CA THR A 257 7.00 -2.42 13.57
C THR A 257 7.24 -2.70 15.07
N GLU A 258 6.85 -1.78 15.96
CA GLU A 258 6.97 -1.98 17.42
C GLU A 258 6.11 -3.14 17.91
N ARG A 259 4.92 -3.30 17.33
CA ARG A 259 4.04 -4.42 17.67
C ARG A 259 4.68 -5.75 17.27
N CYS A 260 5.26 -5.82 16.06
CA CYS A 260 6.00 -6.99 15.57
C CYS A 260 7.17 -7.36 16.51
N ILE A 261 7.92 -6.38 16.97
CA ILE A 261 9.03 -6.57 17.90
C ILE A 261 8.51 -7.09 19.25
N THR A 262 7.49 -6.44 19.81
CA THR A 262 7.01 -6.72 21.18
C THR A 262 6.22 -8.02 21.29
N ASP A 263 5.44 -8.40 20.28
CA ASP A 263 4.70 -9.68 20.28
C ASP A 263 5.67 -10.88 20.30
N ASP A 264 6.77 -10.82 19.54
CA ASP A 264 7.82 -11.83 19.62
C ASP A 264 8.63 -11.73 20.92
N ARG A 265 9.09 -10.53 21.33
CA ARG A 265 9.87 -10.34 22.56
C ARG A 265 9.17 -10.98 23.77
N ASP A 266 7.87 -10.77 23.90
CA ASP A 266 7.07 -11.21 25.04
C ASP A 266 6.72 -12.72 24.97
N ALA A 267 6.69 -13.31 23.77
CA ALA A 267 6.54 -14.74 23.57
C ALA A 267 7.87 -15.49 23.80
N ARG A 268 8.29 -15.64 25.06
CA ARG A 268 9.58 -16.29 25.42
C ARG A 268 9.74 -17.72 24.88
N PHE A 269 8.65 -18.49 24.80
CA PHE A 269 8.64 -19.86 24.27
C PHE A 269 8.85 -19.92 22.74
N CYS A 270 8.59 -18.82 22.03
CA CYS A 270 8.84 -18.69 20.61
C CYS A 270 10.35 -18.59 20.36
N LEU A 271 10.89 -19.35 19.39
CA LEU A 271 12.32 -19.32 19.06
C LEU A 271 12.78 -17.93 18.60
N GLY A 272 11.88 -17.14 18.03
CA GLY A 272 12.13 -15.83 17.42
C GLY A 272 11.33 -15.67 16.12
N GLN A 273 11.76 -14.75 15.28
CA GLN A 273 11.02 -14.36 14.07
C GLN A 273 11.93 -14.14 12.86
N PHE A 274 11.34 -14.16 11.67
CA PHE A 274 11.98 -13.80 10.41
C PHE A 274 11.15 -12.72 9.70
N ILE A 275 11.62 -11.47 9.77
CA ILE A 275 10.88 -10.34 9.21
C ILE A 275 10.83 -10.41 7.68
N TRP A 276 9.69 -10.08 7.10
CA TRP A 276 9.50 -9.85 5.66
C TRP A 276 9.68 -8.36 5.35
N THR A 277 10.82 -7.90 4.81
CA THR A 277 12.08 -8.62 4.52
C THR A 277 13.28 -7.88 5.10
N GLY A 278 14.48 -8.50 5.04
CA GLY A 278 15.72 -7.80 5.36
C GLY A 278 16.06 -6.73 4.32
N PHE A 279 16.13 -7.12 3.06
CA PHE A 279 16.33 -6.25 1.90
C PHE A 279 15.09 -6.23 1.02
N ASP A 280 14.84 -5.08 0.38
CA ASP A 280 13.96 -5.05 -0.78
C ASP A 280 14.54 -5.94 -1.90
N TYR A 281 13.66 -6.44 -2.74
CA TYR A 281 13.95 -7.31 -3.87
C TYR A 281 13.19 -6.86 -5.11
N ILE A 282 13.60 -7.36 -6.27
CA ILE A 282 12.93 -7.06 -7.53
C ILE A 282 11.63 -7.89 -7.62
N GLY A 283 10.52 -7.26 -8.00
CA GLY A 283 9.19 -7.87 -8.03
C GLY A 283 8.37 -7.60 -6.77
N GLU A 284 7.21 -8.25 -6.69
CA GLU A 284 6.22 -8.13 -5.60
C GLU A 284 6.04 -6.71 -5.03
N PRO A 285 5.68 -5.73 -5.88
CA PRO A 285 5.57 -4.32 -5.52
C PRO A 285 4.36 -3.95 -4.65
N THR A 286 3.89 -4.87 -3.81
CA THR A 286 2.74 -4.65 -2.91
C THR A 286 2.95 -3.37 -2.10
N PRO A 287 1.95 -2.46 -2.07
CA PRO A 287 0.56 -2.63 -2.52
C PRO A 287 0.28 -2.22 -3.97
N TYR A 288 1.29 -1.76 -4.70
CA TYR A 288 1.19 -1.22 -6.06
C TYR A 288 1.50 -2.27 -7.13
N SER A 289 1.59 -1.80 -8.38
CA SER A 289 2.03 -2.56 -9.57
C SER A 289 3.30 -1.98 -10.18
N THR A 290 4.23 -1.53 -9.33
CA THR A 290 5.55 -0.99 -9.70
C THR A 290 6.58 -2.11 -9.93
N LYS A 291 7.90 -1.91 -9.73
CA LYS A 291 8.91 -2.93 -10.09
C LYS A 291 9.64 -3.64 -8.95
N ASN A 292 9.74 -3.03 -7.77
CA ASN A 292 10.45 -3.58 -6.61
C ASN A 292 9.52 -3.64 -5.40
N SER A 293 9.86 -4.48 -4.42
CA SER A 293 9.17 -4.55 -3.14
C SER A 293 9.30 -3.27 -2.32
N TYR A 294 8.45 -3.13 -1.30
CA TYR A 294 8.52 -2.07 -0.28
C TYR A 294 8.78 -2.62 1.13
N PHE A 295 8.96 -3.93 1.27
CA PHE A 295 9.01 -4.64 2.55
C PHE A 295 10.35 -4.53 3.29
N GLY A 296 11.45 -4.35 2.55
CA GLY A 296 12.80 -4.40 3.09
C GLY A 296 13.05 -3.30 4.11
N GLN A 297 13.83 -3.61 5.14
CA GLN A 297 14.37 -2.58 6.06
C GLN A 297 15.52 -1.81 5.41
N ILE A 298 16.08 -2.38 4.34
CA ILE A 298 17.13 -1.81 3.50
C ILE A 298 16.63 -1.88 2.05
N ASP A 299 16.81 -0.81 1.27
CA ASP A 299 16.40 -0.79 -0.14
C ASP A 299 17.31 -1.65 -1.05
N THR A 300 16.94 -1.82 -2.32
CA THR A 300 17.72 -2.64 -3.28
C THR A 300 19.14 -2.11 -3.53
N ALA A 301 19.39 -0.83 -3.26
CA ALA A 301 20.70 -0.19 -3.36
C ALA A 301 21.55 -0.37 -2.08
N GLY A 302 21.01 -0.98 -1.03
CA GLY A 302 21.69 -1.13 0.25
C GLY A 302 21.74 0.15 1.08
N PHE A 303 20.73 1.00 0.96
CA PHE A 303 20.53 2.12 1.86
C PHE A 303 19.44 1.80 2.87
N ALA A 304 19.76 1.93 4.16
CA ALA A 304 18.81 1.71 5.25
C ALA A 304 17.61 2.65 5.14
N LYS A 305 16.41 2.10 5.40
CA LYS A 305 15.19 2.87 5.68
C LYS A 305 15.08 3.11 7.19
N ASP A 306 14.15 3.94 7.62
CA ASP A 306 14.05 4.33 9.04
C ASP A 306 13.72 3.14 9.96
N SER A 307 12.98 2.15 9.46
CA SER A 307 12.70 0.89 10.17
C SER A 307 13.94 0.06 10.53
N PHE A 308 15.04 0.19 9.79
CA PHE A 308 16.31 -0.45 10.15
C PHE A 308 16.71 -0.05 11.59
N TYR A 309 16.51 1.22 11.93
CA TYR A 309 16.98 1.77 13.19
C TYR A 309 16.09 1.42 14.38
N ILE A 310 14.79 1.12 14.17
CA ILE A 310 13.93 0.61 15.26
C ILE A 310 14.19 -0.88 15.55
N TYR A 311 14.53 -1.67 14.54
CA TYR A 311 15.02 -3.03 14.79
C TYR A 311 16.40 -3.01 15.44
N GLN A 312 17.31 -2.13 14.98
CA GLN A 312 18.60 -1.92 15.63
C GLN A 312 18.44 -1.50 17.08
N SER A 313 17.50 -0.60 17.40
CA SER A 313 17.28 -0.19 18.78
C SER A 313 16.77 -1.34 19.66
N ALA A 314 15.93 -2.21 19.12
CA ALA A 314 15.38 -3.35 19.86
C ALA A 314 16.34 -4.54 20.01
N TRP A 315 17.26 -4.75 19.05
CA TRP A 315 18.10 -5.96 18.99
C TRP A 315 19.57 -5.72 19.33
N THR A 316 19.95 -4.49 19.66
CA THR A 316 21.32 -4.16 20.09
C THR A 316 21.35 -3.60 21.50
N ASP A 317 22.45 -3.83 22.19
CA ASP A 317 22.68 -3.36 23.55
C ASP A 317 23.41 -2.01 23.53
N TYR A 318 22.77 -0.95 24.04
CA TYR A 318 23.35 0.39 24.10
C TYR A 318 24.65 0.46 24.90
N ARG A 319 24.89 -0.48 25.83
CA ARG A 319 26.16 -0.54 26.58
C ARG A 319 27.34 -0.99 25.70
N LYS A 320 27.06 -1.60 24.55
CA LYS A 320 28.08 -2.04 23.58
C LYS A 320 28.09 -1.18 22.32
N LYS A 321 26.90 -0.81 21.84
CA LYS A 321 26.71 -0.03 20.60
C LYS A 321 25.55 0.96 20.81
N PRO A 322 25.78 2.08 21.53
CA PRO A 322 24.73 3.08 21.73
C PRO A 322 24.34 3.72 20.40
N MET A 323 23.05 3.90 20.16
CA MET A 323 22.54 4.51 18.93
C MET A 323 21.33 5.41 19.20
N ILE A 324 21.14 6.39 18.33
CA ILE A 324 19.95 7.22 18.25
C ILE A 324 19.75 7.63 16.78
N HIS A 325 18.51 7.69 16.32
CA HIS A 325 18.14 8.02 14.94
C HIS A 325 16.87 8.87 14.92
N ILE A 326 16.92 10.03 14.26
CA ILE A 326 15.80 10.95 14.06
C ILE A 326 15.21 10.75 12.66
N LEU A 327 13.88 10.66 12.61
CA LEU A 327 13.10 10.81 11.38
C LEU A 327 11.97 11.83 11.59
N PRO A 328 11.56 12.58 10.55
CA PRO A 328 12.06 12.60 9.17
C PRO A 328 13.30 13.51 8.99
N TYR A 329 13.70 13.78 7.72
CA TYR A 329 14.58 14.91 7.39
C TYR A 329 13.92 16.25 7.74
N TRP A 330 14.64 17.38 7.76
CA TRP A 330 14.11 18.66 8.26
C TRP A 330 13.95 19.79 7.21
N ASP A 331 13.15 19.56 6.16
CA ASP A 331 12.90 20.54 5.08
C ASP A 331 11.43 20.50 4.58
N PHE A 332 10.51 21.22 5.25
CA PHE A 332 9.07 21.22 4.96
C PHE A 332 8.49 22.64 4.72
N ASN A 333 7.16 22.76 4.67
CA ASN A 333 6.47 24.05 4.60
C ASN A 333 6.47 24.71 5.99
N GLU A 334 6.71 26.02 6.05
CA GLU A 334 6.73 26.75 7.33
C GLU A 334 5.41 26.56 8.11
N GLY A 335 5.52 26.14 9.37
CA GLY A 335 4.38 25.90 10.24
C GLY A 335 3.51 24.69 9.90
N GLN A 336 3.91 23.82 8.95
CA GLN A 336 3.30 22.50 8.75
C GLN A 336 3.56 21.62 9.98
N LEU A 337 2.55 20.89 10.45
CA LEU A 337 2.76 19.92 11.54
C LEU A 337 3.51 18.69 11.03
N ILE A 338 4.65 18.39 11.67
CA ILE A 338 5.53 17.27 11.35
C ILE A 338 5.56 16.30 12.52
N ASP A 339 5.27 15.02 12.26
CA ASP A 339 5.51 13.94 13.20
C ASP A 339 7.00 13.57 13.18
N VAL A 340 7.69 13.88 14.28
CA VAL A 340 9.09 13.54 14.51
C VAL A 340 9.14 12.31 15.41
N ARG A 341 9.82 11.26 14.95
CA ARG A 341 10.07 10.04 15.73
C ARG A 341 11.56 9.88 15.95
N VAL A 342 11.92 9.37 17.13
CA VAL A 342 13.30 9.12 17.52
C VAL A 342 13.42 7.68 18.02
N PHE A 343 14.28 6.92 17.38
CA PHE A 343 14.59 5.53 17.76
C PHE A 343 15.94 5.51 18.48
N SER A 344 16.00 4.84 19.63
CA SER A 344 17.24 4.64 20.38
C SER A 344 17.15 3.35 21.18
N ASN A 345 18.28 2.67 21.38
CA ASN A 345 18.38 1.56 22.34
C ASN A 345 18.64 2.03 23.78
N ALA A 346 18.77 3.33 23.99
CA ALA A 346 18.98 3.93 25.30
C ALA A 346 17.65 4.05 26.07
N PRO A 347 17.67 3.93 27.41
CA PRO A 347 16.46 4.00 28.23
C PRO A 347 15.81 5.38 28.25
N LYS A 348 16.50 6.43 27.81
CA LYS A 348 16.00 7.81 27.87
C LYS A 348 16.54 8.64 26.71
N ILE A 349 15.67 9.44 26.11
CA ILE A 349 16.01 10.37 25.02
C ILE A 349 15.42 11.76 25.24
N GLU A 350 16.01 12.79 24.66
CA GLU A 350 15.50 14.15 24.68
C GLU A 350 15.66 14.80 23.30
N LEU A 351 14.62 15.50 22.84
CA LEU A 351 14.59 16.17 21.55
C LEU A 351 14.70 17.69 21.72
N PHE A 352 15.45 18.34 20.84
CA PHE A 352 15.64 19.79 20.81
C PHE A 352 15.34 20.34 19.42
N LEU A 353 14.71 21.51 19.36
CA LEU A 353 14.58 22.31 18.14
C LEU A 353 15.28 23.65 18.37
N ASN A 354 16.31 23.95 17.58
CA ASN A 354 17.08 25.19 17.68
C ASN A 354 17.63 25.49 19.09
N GLY A 355 17.97 24.44 19.84
CA GLY A 355 18.50 24.53 21.20
C GLY A 355 17.43 24.57 22.30
N GLU A 356 16.15 24.66 21.96
CA GLU A 356 15.05 24.57 22.92
C GLU A 356 14.61 23.11 23.09
N SER A 357 14.55 22.62 24.33
CA SER A 357 14.08 21.26 24.63
C SER A 357 12.58 21.14 24.33
N LEU A 358 12.22 20.06 23.64
CA LEU A 358 10.84 19.64 23.36
C LEU A 358 10.38 18.52 24.30
N GLY A 359 11.17 18.22 25.33
CA GLY A 359 10.87 17.22 26.35
C GLY A 359 11.62 15.90 26.17
N VAL A 360 11.51 15.10 27.22
CA VAL A 360 12.17 13.80 27.40
C VAL A 360 11.17 12.67 27.16
N ALA A 361 11.63 11.58 26.55
CA ALA A 361 10.90 10.32 26.48
C ALA A 361 11.74 9.21 27.12
N GLU A 362 11.11 8.40 27.97
CA GLU A 362 11.69 7.18 28.55
C GLU A 362 11.25 5.97 27.73
N ILE A 363 12.15 5.02 27.51
CA ILE A 363 11.92 3.83 26.69
C ILE A 363 12.22 2.58 27.53
N ASP A 364 11.18 1.79 27.80
CA ASP A 364 11.32 0.47 28.42
C ASP A 364 11.43 -0.60 27.33
N HIS A 365 12.66 -0.97 26.98
CA HIS A 365 12.91 -2.01 25.98
C HIS A 365 12.52 -3.42 26.46
N GLU A 366 12.45 -3.65 27.77
CA GLU A 366 12.17 -4.97 28.33
C GLU A 366 10.68 -5.28 28.37
N ASN A 367 9.85 -4.33 28.81
CA ASN A 367 8.40 -4.54 29.01
C ASN A 367 7.52 -3.53 28.27
N GLY A 368 8.09 -2.41 27.79
CA GLY A 368 7.34 -1.36 27.12
C GLY A 368 6.74 -1.81 25.79
N LYS A 369 5.61 -1.22 25.42
CA LYS A 369 4.96 -1.40 24.11
C LYS A 369 5.31 -0.30 23.10
N LYS A 370 5.86 0.80 23.59
CA LYS A 370 6.37 1.93 22.81
C LYS A 370 7.90 1.94 22.95
N LEU A 371 8.60 1.83 21.83
CA LEU A 371 10.05 1.71 21.69
C LEU A 371 10.66 2.95 21.00
N SER A 372 9.90 4.04 20.90
CA SER A 372 10.30 5.32 20.32
C SER A 372 9.86 6.51 21.18
N GLY A 373 10.51 7.66 20.98
CA GLY A 373 9.94 8.96 21.33
C GLY A 373 9.25 9.55 20.11
N ASP A 374 8.03 10.07 20.28
CA ASP A 374 7.28 10.69 19.20
C ASP A 374 6.81 12.09 19.63
N TRP A 375 6.99 13.06 18.74
CA TRP A 375 6.57 14.44 18.89
C TRP A 375 5.81 14.87 17.63
N GLN A 376 4.84 15.76 17.77
CA GLN A 376 4.25 16.47 16.64
C GLN A 376 4.51 17.96 16.82
N ILE A 377 5.30 18.54 15.92
CA ILE A 377 5.76 19.92 16.05
C ILE A 377 5.61 20.70 14.73
N PRO A 378 5.28 22.00 14.79
CA PRO A 378 5.25 22.84 13.60
C PRO A 378 6.68 23.01 13.06
N TYR A 379 6.88 22.75 11.77
CA TYR A 379 8.16 22.94 11.11
C TYR A 379 8.60 24.40 11.23
N ARG A 380 9.85 24.57 11.68
CA ARG A 380 10.62 25.81 11.62
C ARG A 380 12.01 25.49 11.13
N LYS A 381 12.50 26.27 10.18
CA LYS A 381 13.86 26.11 9.64
C LYS A 381 14.90 26.08 10.78
N GLY A 382 15.84 25.15 10.71
CA GLY A 382 16.94 25.07 11.67
C GLY A 382 17.46 23.66 11.92
N ILE A 383 17.69 23.32 13.18
CA ILE A 383 18.33 22.07 13.60
C ILE A 383 17.42 21.33 14.60
N LEU A 384 17.05 20.10 14.26
CA LEU A 384 16.59 19.10 15.21
C LEU A 384 17.78 18.33 15.74
N LYS A 385 17.85 18.15 17.05
CA LYS A 385 18.90 17.40 17.73
C LYS A 385 18.29 16.48 18.77
N ALA A 386 18.72 15.23 18.80
CA ALA A 386 18.28 14.27 19.81
C ALA A 386 19.49 13.74 20.58
N LEU A 387 19.32 13.60 21.90
CA LEU A 387 20.32 13.08 22.81
C LEU A 387 19.80 11.78 23.44
N ALA A 388 20.60 10.73 23.44
CA ALA A 388 20.34 9.49 24.16
C ALA A 388 21.14 9.45 25.46
N TYR A 389 20.49 9.04 26.54
CA TYR A 389 21.05 9.01 27.89
C TYR A 389 21.06 7.59 28.47
N ASP A 390 22.11 7.25 29.22
CA ASP A 390 22.14 6.04 30.07
C ASP A 390 21.36 6.25 31.38
N GLU A 391 21.33 5.22 32.23
CA GLU A 391 20.67 5.26 33.56
C GLU A 391 21.33 6.23 34.56
N LYS A 392 22.49 6.81 34.20
CA LYS A 392 23.22 7.79 35.00
C LYS A 392 23.10 9.20 34.41
N ASP A 393 22.17 9.40 33.48
CA ASP A 393 21.92 10.67 32.78
C ASP A 393 23.13 11.16 31.95
N GLN A 394 24.03 10.25 31.53
CA GLN A 394 25.13 10.60 30.64
C GLN A 394 24.71 10.48 29.18
N VAL A 395 25.04 11.47 28.36
CA VAL A 395 24.81 11.42 26.91
C VAL A 395 25.74 10.37 26.30
N ILE A 396 25.14 9.34 25.68
CA ILE A 396 25.86 8.21 25.07
C ILE A 396 25.75 8.15 23.54
N ALA A 397 24.75 8.80 22.96
CA ALA A 397 24.63 8.97 21.51
C ALA A 397 23.90 10.28 21.17
N VAL A 398 24.17 10.81 19.96
CA VAL A 398 23.61 12.05 19.45
C VAL A 398 23.29 11.89 17.97
N ASP A 399 22.14 12.40 17.54
CA ASP A 399 21.79 12.52 16.13
C ASP A 399 21.22 13.93 15.84
N GLU A 400 21.35 14.39 14.60
CA GLU A 400 20.94 15.73 14.17
C GLU A 400 20.36 15.72 12.76
N GLN A 401 19.22 16.41 12.58
CA GLN A 401 18.64 16.72 11.27
C GLN A 401 18.64 18.23 11.06
N ARG A 402 19.04 18.67 9.87
CA ARG A 402 19.21 20.09 9.53
C ARG A 402 18.37 20.45 8.32
N SER A 403 17.81 21.65 8.33
CA SER A 403 17.26 22.24 7.11
C SER A 403 18.38 22.51 6.10
N PHE A 404 18.09 22.26 4.83
CA PHE A 404 19.05 22.35 3.74
C PHE A 404 18.48 23.13 2.55
N GLY A 405 19.37 23.66 1.72
CA GLY A 405 19.04 24.35 0.47
C GLY A 405 18.97 23.41 -0.73
N ASP A 406 19.01 24.00 -1.93
CA ASP A 406 19.13 23.25 -3.19
C ASP A 406 20.51 22.59 -3.32
N ALA A 407 20.55 21.42 -3.96
CA ALA A 407 21.79 20.74 -4.28
C ALA A 407 22.73 21.67 -5.08
N ALA A 408 24.00 21.70 -4.68
CA ALA A 408 25.06 22.49 -5.32
C ALA A 408 26.28 21.63 -5.71
N VAL A 409 26.61 20.61 -4.91
CA VAL A 409 27.81 19.78 -5.08
C VAL A 409 27.45 18.30 -4.97
N LEU A 410 28.04 17.49 -5.85
CA LEU A 410 27.97 16.02 -5.77
C LEU A 410 29.09 15.48 -4.86
N LYS A 411 28.74 14.53 -3.99
CA LYS A 411 29.66 13.82 -3.11
C LYS A 411 29.65 12.33 -3.44
N MET A 412 30.83 11.75 -3.60
CA MET A 412 31.02 10.31 -3.82
C MET A 412 31.79 9.68 -2.67
N GLU A 413 31.29 8.56 -2.14
CA GLU A 413 31.90 7.81 -1.05
C GLU A 413 31.93 6.33 -1.42
N ALA A 414 33.13 5.76 -1.52
CA ALA A 414 33.31 4.33 -1.77
C ALA A 414 33.38 3.55 -0.45
N ASP A 415 32.81 2.34 -0.43
CA ASP A 415 32.92 1.41 0.70
C ASP A 415 34.36 0.93 0.94
N LYS A 416 35.18 0.89 -0.12
CA LYS A 416 36.63 0.69 -0.07
C LYS A 416 37.32 1.41 -1.23
N THR A 417 38.62 1.69 -1.06
CA THR A 417 39.43 2.43 -2.06
C THR A 417 40.24 1.54 -2.98
N GLU A 418 40.37 0.25 -2.66
CA GLU A 418 41.11 -0.74 -3.43
C GLU A 418 40.22 -1.90 -3.87
N LEU A 419 40.45 -2.38 -5.08
CA LEU A 419 39.72 -3.46 -5.73
C LEU A 419 40.69 -4.52 -6.24
N GLN A 420 40.39 -5.80 -6.03
CA GLN A 420 41.22 -6.88 -6.55
C GLN A 420 40.99 -7.03 -8.07
N ALA A 421 42.06 -6.99 -8.87
CA ALA A 421 42.01 -7.16 -10.32
C ALA A 421 41.78 -8.62 -10.73
N ASP A 422 40.67 -9.22 -10.29
CA ASP A 422 40.31 -10.62 -10.48
C ASP A 422 39.08 -10.86 -11.38
N GLY A 423 38.51 -9.77 -11.92
CA GLY A 423 37.30 -9.77 -12.74
C GLY A 423 35.96 -9.88 -11.98
N GLN A 424 35.98 -10.12 -10.66
CA GLN A 424 34.80 -10.40 -9.83
C GLN A 424 34.59 -9.44 -8.66
N ASP A 425 35.66 -8.91 -8.08
CA ASP A 425 35.58 -8.01 -6.93
C ASP A 425 34.81 -6.72 -7.29
N LEU A 426 34.16 -6.14 -6.29
CA LEU A 426 33.26 -4.99 -6.43
C LEU A 426 33.66 -3.88 -5.46
N ILE A 427 33.53 -2.63 -5.89
CA ILE A 427 33.44 -1.43 -5.05
C ILE A 427 32.03 -0.85 -5.19
N PHE A 428 31.46 -0.41 -4.07
CA PHE A 428 30.16 0.24 -3.99
C PHE A 428 30.37 1.73 -3.69
N VAL A 429 30.02 2.59 -4.66
CA VAL A 429 30.16 4.04 -4.54
C VAL A 429 28.79 4.68 -4.31
N THR A 430 28.60 5.28 -3.14
CA THR A 430 27.43 6.11 -2.84
C THR A 430 27.63 7.49 -3.43
N ILE A 431 26.70 7.92 -4.27
CA ILE A 431 26.61 9.26 -4.84
C ILE A 431 25.48 9.99 -4.12
N SER A 432 25.77 11.18 -3.61
CA SER A 432 24.84 12.04 -2.89
C SER A 432 25.06 13.51 -3.27
N SER A 433 24.27 14.42 -2.69
CA SER A 433 24.43 15.85 -2.92
C SER A 433 24.42 16.66 -1.63
N GLN A 434 25.13 17.78 -1.67
CA GLN A 434 25.16 18.79 -0.62
C GLN A 434 24.71 20.14 -1.17
N ASP A 435 24.09 20.94 -0.32
CA ASP A 435 23.77 22.34 -0.63
C ASP A 435 25.03 23.24 -0.60
N ALA A 436 24.85 24.52 -0.87
CA ALA A 436 25.95 25.50 -0.87
C ALA A 436 26.62 25.70 0.51
N GLU A 437 25.96 25.31 1.60
CA GLU A 437 26.45 25.38 2.98
C GLU A 437 27.07 24.04 3.44
N GLY A 438 27.05 23.01 2.60
CA GLY A 438 27.60 21.69 2.88
C GLY A 438 26.62 20.73 3.57
N ASN A 439 25.35 21.10 3.74
CA ASN A 439 24.34 20.23 4.32
C ASN A 439 23.90 19.17 3.30
N TYR A 440 23.68 17.94 3.77
CA TYR A 440 23.14 16.87 2.94
C TYR A 440 21.70 17.17 2.50
N VAL A 441 21.42 17.08 1.20
CA VAL A 441 20.09 17.34 0.64
C VAL A 441 19.30 16.03 0.59
N ALA A 442 18.59 15.73 1.68
CA ALA A 442 17.94 14.43 1.89
C ALA A 442 16.79 14.13 0.92
N ASN A 443 16.21 15.15 0.28
CA ASN A 443 15.16 15.00 -0.74
C ASN A 443 15.66 15.22 -2.18
N ALA A 444 16.98 15.25 -2.41
CA ALA A 444 17.50 15.46 -3.77
C ALA A 444 17.12 14.30 -4.72
N ASN A 445 16.72 14.67 -5.93
CA ASN A 445 16.27 13.78 -6.99
C ASN A 445 16.98 14.05 -8.33
N ASN A 446 18.14 14.72 -8.30
CA ASN A 446 18.92 15.10 -9.47
C ASN A 446 19.24 13.89 -10.37
N ARG A 447 19.17 14.09 -11.70
CA ARG A 447 19.66 13.13 -12.70
C ARG A 447 21.19 13.09 -12.66
N ILE A 448 21.77 11.92 -12.44
CA ILE A 448 23.22 11.72 -12.39
C ILE A 448 23.66 10.86 -13.58
N GLU A 449 24.65 11.34 -14.32
CA GLU A 449 25.40 10.55 -15.30
C GLU A 449 26.72 10.09 -14.68
N VAL A 450 27.00 8.79 -14.77
CA VAL A 450 28.18 8.15 -14.20
C VAL A 450 29.05 7.56 -15.30
N GLU A 451 30.33 7.88 -15.28
CA GLU A 451 31.36 7.37 -16.18
C GLU A 451 32.47 6.70 -15.36
N VAL A 452 32.88 5.49 -15.76
CA VAL A 452 33.97 4.74 -15.14
C VAL A 452 35.01 4.43 -16.21
N SER A 453 36.27 4.73 -15.93
CA SER A 453 37.40 4.47 -16.84
C SER A 453 38.61 3.88 -16.11
N GLY A 454 39.53 3.28 -16.87
CA GLY A 454 40.71 2.60 -16.32
C GLY A 454 40.44 1.13 -15.98
N ALA A 455 41.02 0.66 -14.87
CA ALA A 455 41.05 -0.75 -14.46
C ALA A 455 39.74 -1.29 -13.84
N GLY A 456 38.69 -0.48 -13.84
CA GLY A 456 37.35 -0.83 -13.35
C GLY A 456 36.29 -0.61 -14.41
N ARG A 457 35.08 -1.12 -14.17
CA ARG A 457 33.92 -0.98 -15.06
C ARG A 457 32.63 -0.80 -14.28
N LEU A 458 31.70 0.00 -14.80
CA LEU A 458 30.37 0.16 -14.20
C LEU A 458 29.50 -1.06 -14.53
N VAL A 459 28.88 -1.66 -13.51
CA VAL A 459 28.04 -2.86 -13.66
C VAL A 459 26.63 -2.72 -13.09
N GLY A 460 26.32 -1.58 -12.49
CA GLY A 460 25.03 -1.35 -11.88
C GLY A 460 24.87 0.09 -11.38
N LEU A 461 23.70 0.67 -11.61
CA LEU A 461 23.23 1.89 -10.95
C LEU A 461 21.91 1.60 -10.26
N ASP A 462 21.76 1.94 -8.99
CA ASP A 462 20.51 1.74 -8.26
C ASP A 462 20.28 2.82 -7.20
N ASN A 463 19.04 3.28 -7.06
CA ASN A 463 18.63 4.25 -6.06
C ASN A 463 17.58 3.69 -5.09
N GLY A 464 17.16 2.43 -5.24
CA GLY A 464 16.17 1.79 -4.37
C GLY A 464 14.72 2.16 -4.66
N SER A 465 14.45 3.07 -5.61
CA SER A 465 13.09 3.49 -5.93
C SER A 465 12.36 2.44 -6.76
N SER A 466 11.20 2.01 -6.26
CA SER A 466 10.33 1.09 -7.00
C SER A 466 9.61 1.75 -8.18
N THR A 467 9.47 3.09 -8.18
CA THR A 467 8.80 3.84 -9.27
C THR A 467 9.76 4.35 -10.35
N ASP A 468 11.07 4.14 -10.21
CA ASP A 468 12.09 4.53 -11.20
C ASP A 468 12.43 3.40 -12.17
N TYR A 469 11.92 3.51 -13.40
CA TYR A 469 12.10 2.51 -14.46
C TYR A 469 13.39 2.71 -15.30
N ASP A 470 14.27 3.66 -14.97
CA ASP A 470 15.57 3.74 -15.63
C ASP A 470 16.38 2.46 -15.35
N SER A 471 17.07 1.96 -16.38
CA SER A 471 17.77 0.66 -16.34
C SER A 471 18.84 0.59 -15.25
N TYR A 472 18.88 -0.52 -14.52
CA TYR A 472 20.01 -0.85 -13.63
C TYR A 472 21.34 -0.95 -14.38
N LYS A 473 21.30 -1.27 -15.69
CA LYS A 473 22.46 -1.44 -16.55
C LYS A 473 22.75 -0.21 -17.43
N GLY A 474 22.16 0.94 -17.11
CA GLY A 474 22.42 2.22 -17.77
C GLY A 474 23.59 2.99 -17.13
N THR A 475 23.92 4.14 -17.71
CA THR A 475 24.93 5.08 -17.16
C THR A 475 24.30 6.32 -16.50
N SER A 476 22.97 6.47 -16.59
CA SER A 476 22.23 7.60 -16.04
C SER A 476 21.07 7.16 -15.16
N LYS A 477 20.94 7.73 -13.95
CA LYS A 477 19.82 7.47 -13.02
C LYS A 477 19.59 8.67 -12.08
N ARG A 478 18.36 8.91 -11.60
CA ARG A 478 18.09 9.96 -10.61
C ARG A 478 18.61 9.55 -9.23
N LEU A 479 18.99 10.51 -8.40
CA LEU A 479 18.96 10.31 -6.96
C LEU A 479 17.52 9.97 -6.52
N PHE A 480 17.38 9.13 -5.50
CA PHE A 480 16.12 8.95 -4.79
C PHE A 480 16.37 9.22 -3.32
N SER A 481 15.61 10.16 -2.74
CA SER A 481 15.82 10.64 -1.37
C SER A 481 17.32 10.88 -1.10
N GLY A 482 17.94 11.65 -1.99
CA GLY A 482 19.32 12.13 -1.89
C GLY A 482 20.44 11.13 -2.17
N LYS A 483 20.15 9.88 -2.60
CA LYS A 483 21.20 8.86 -2.84
C LYS A 483 21.03 8.10 -4.15
N LEU A 484 22.16 7.70 -4.72
CA LEU A 484 22.32 6.74 -5.82
C LEU A 484 23.54 5.87 -5.53
N LEU A 485 23.47 4.59 -5.83
CA LEU A 485 24.58 3.64 -5.77
C LEU A 485 25.14 3.42 -7.17
N ALA A 486 26.46 3.48 -7.30
CA ALA A 486 27.19 2.96 -8.46
C ALA A 486 28.03 1.73 -8.05
N ILE A 487 27.88 0.64 -8.78
CA ILE A 487 28.61 -0.62 -8.55
C ILE A 487 29.72 -0.72 -9.59
N ILE A 488 30.96 -0.76 -9.12
CA ILE A 488 32.16 -0.83 -9.94
C ILE A 488 32.76 -2.22 -9.78
N ALA A 489 32.89 -2.94 -10.88
CA ALA A 489 33.50 -4.26 -10.89
C ALA A 489 34.94 -4.21 -11.41
N ALA A 490 35.68 -5.23 -11.00
CA ALA A 490 37.05 -5.45 -11.41
C ALA A 490 37.16 -5.78 -12.91
N LYS A 491 38.27 -5.31 -13.51
CA LYS A 491 38.89 -5.94 -14.68
C LYS A 491 40.00 -6.89 -14.21
N PHE A 492 40.83 -7.39 -15.14
CA PHE A 492 41.97 -8.26 -14.84
C PHE A 492 43.31 -7.52 -14.76
N GLU A 493 43.31 -6.23 -15.10
CA GLU A 493 44.49 -5.37 -15.06
C GLU A 493 44.56 -4.56 -13.77
N GLU A 494 45.77 -4.41 -13.24
CA GLU A 494 46.07 -3.46 -12.17
C GLU A 494 46.10 -2.03 -12.72
N GLY A 495 45.82 -1.04 -11.87
CA GLY A 495 45.94 0.36 -12.24
C GLY A 495 44.89 1.26 -11.62
N ASP A 496 44.82 2.48 -12.12
CA ASP A 496 43.88 3.48 -11.61
C ASP A 496 42.47 3.22 -12.15
N ILE A 497 41.47 3.50 -11.31
CA ILE A 497 40.06 3.50 -11.65
C ILE A 497 39.55 4.92 -11.42
N ARG A 498 39.02 5.56 -12.45
CA ARG A 498 38.46 6.90 -12.37
C ARG A 498 36.94 6.82 -12.51
N VAL A 499 36.25 7.34 -11.50
CA VAL A 499 34.79 7.44 -11.45
C VAL A 499 34.42 8.91 -11.53
N ARG A 500 33.57 9.26 -12.48
CA ARG A 500 33.13 10.63 -12.73
C ARG A 500 31.61 10.68 -12.65
N ALA A 501 31.09 11.62 -11.88
CA ALA A 501 29.65 11.86 -11.73
C ALA A 501 29.31 13.29 -12.14
N THR A 502 28.33 13.45 -13.02
CA THR A 502 27.88 14.76 -13.53
C THR A 502 26.36 14.90 -13.43
N SER A 503 25.89 16.13 -13.25
CA SER A 503 24.46 16.46 -13.19
C SER A 503 24.24 17.90 -13.67
N GLY A 504 23.09 18.17 -14.28
CA GLY A 504 22.75 19.51 -14.76
C GLY A 504 22.71 20.53 -13.63
N GLY A 505 23.50 21.61 -13.76
CA GLY A 505 23.54 22.69 -12.77
C GLY A 505 24.41 22.42 -11.53
N LEU A 506 25.00 21.22 -11.39
CA LEU A 506 25.88 20.88 -10.27
C LEU A 506 27.34 20.84 -10.68
N LYS A 507 28.25 21.08 -9.71
CA LYS A 507 29.68 20.87 -9.92
C LYS A 507 29.96 19.37 -10.11
N GLU A 508 30.71 19.04 -11.15
CA GLU A 508 31.22 17.70 -11.40
C GLU A 508 32.04 17.17 -10.21
N SER A 509 31.92 15.86 -9.96
CA SER A 509 32.69 15.15 -8.95
C SER A 509 33.49 14.02 -9.59
N GLU A 510 34.74 13.86 -9.16
CA GLU A 510 35.65 12.79 -9.59
C GLU A 510 36.18 12.05 -8.35
N LEU A 511 36.21 10.73 -8.42
CA LEU A 511 36.76 9.84 -7.41
C LEU A 511 37.78 8.91 -8.06
N LEU A 512 38.97 8.85 -7.45
CA LEU A 512 40.05 7.97 -7.88
C LEU A 512 40.14 6.78 -6.92
N LEU A 513 40.12 5.58 -7.49
CA LEU A 513 40.24 4.29 -6.81
C LEU A 513 41.37 3.49 -7.48
N LYS A 514 41.74 2.35 -6.89
CA LYS A 514 42.85 1.55 -7.40
C LYS A 514 42.50 0.07 -7.53
N ALA A 515 42.83 -0.51 -8.68
CA ALA A 515 42.90 -1.95 -8.86
C ALA A 515 44.29 -2.47 -8.47
N VAL A 516 44.35 -3.42 -7.55
CA VAL A 516 45.57 -4.08 -7.07
C VAL A 516 45.59 -5.55 -7.49
N GLN A 517 46.76 -6.18 -7.40
CA GLN A 517 46.94 -7.56 -7.83
C GLN A 517 45.93 -8.52 -7.17
N GLY A 518 45.03 -9.11 -7.96
CA GLY A 518 44.05 -10.08 -7.52
C GLY A 518 44.37 -11.50 -7.95
N LYS A 519 43.90 -12.50 -7.20
CA LYS A 519 43.98 -13.90 -7.62
C LYS A 519 42.83 -14.25 -8.55
N ILE A 520 43.12 -14.44 -9.84
CA ILE A 520 42.13 -14.89 -10.82
C ILE A 520 41.70 -16.32 -10.49
N THR A 521 40.39 -16.52 -10.34
CA THR A 521 39.80 -17.83 -10.07
C THR A 521 39.57 -18.58 -11.37
N GLU A 522 39.90 -19.88 -11.41
CA GLU A 522 39.64 -20.72 -12.58
C GLU A 522 38.14 -20.83 -12.85
N GLY A 523 37.74 -20.70 -14.12
CA GLY A 523 36.33 -20.72 -14.53
C GLY A 523 35.65 -19.34 -14.59
N VAL A 524 36.33 -18.26 -14.17
CA VAL A 524 35.83 -16.89 -14.36
C VAL A 524 35.84 -16.51 -15.83
N SER A 525 34.72 -15.98 -16.32
CA SER A 525 34.61 -15.48 -17.69
C SER A 525 35.57 -14.32 -17.92
N THR A 526 36.37 -14.38 -18.99
CA THR A 526 37.17 -13.25 -19.46
C THR A 526 36.36 -12.21 -20.23
N THR A 527 35.12 -12.55 -20.61
CA THR A 527 34.19 -11.62 -21.25
C THR A 527 33.54 -10.77 -20.17
N LEU A 528 33.97 -9.52 -20.07
CA LEU A 528 33.45 -8.55 -19.12
C LEU A 528 32.25 -7.81 -19.74
N THR A 529 31.16 -7.70 -18.96
CA THR A 529 30.00 -6.90 -19.34
C THR A 529 30.08 -5.54 -18.65
N GLU A 530 29.77 -4.48 -19.38
CA GLU A 530 29.70 -3.11 -18.87
C GLU A 530 28.30 -2.54 -19.09
N ASN A 531 27.96 -1.51 -18.33
CA ASN A 531 26.70 -0.80 -18.50
C ASN A 531 26.63 -0.13 -19.89
N THR A 532 25.43 -0.12 -20.47
CA THR A 532 25.17 0.53 -21.76
C THR A 532 24.95 2.03 -21.54
N LYS A 533 25.56 2.86 -22.39
CA LYS A 533 25.36 4.31 -22.35
C LYS A 533 23.86 4.64 -22.44
N SER A 534 23.37 5.35 -21.44
CA SER A 534 21.98 5.84 -21.43
C SER A 534 21.81 6.99 -22.43
N GLU A 535 20.61 7.10 -22.99
CA GLU A 535 20.24 8.27 -23.78
C GLU A 535 20.34 9.55 -22.93
N PRO A 536 20.97 10.63 -23.44
CA PRO A 536 21.10 11.87 -22.70
C PRO A 536 19.73 12.45 -22.32
N LYS A 537 19.52 12.70 -21.02
CA LYS A 537 18.35 13.42 -20.49
C LYS A 537 18.82 14.67 -19.76
N GLN A 538 18.59 15.83 -20.35
CA GLN A 538 18.89 17.13 -19.71
C GLN A 538 17.65 17.60 -18.95
N GLU A 539 17.54 17.16 -17.70
CA GLU A 539 16.44 17.54 -16.81
C GLU A 539 16.95 18.07 -15.47
N ILE A 540 16.22 19.02 -14.90
CA ILE A 540 16.37 19.47 -13.52
C ILE A 540 15.00 19.29 -12.87
N PRO A 541 14.75 18.16 -12.17
CA PRO A 541 13.46 17.93 -11.52
C PRO A 541 13.20 18.95 -10.41
N ILE A 542 11.94 19.28 -10.19
CA ILE A 542 11.47 19.89 -8.94
C ILE A 542 11.80 18.87 -7.84
N ARG A 543 12.45 19.30 -6.75
CA ARG A 543 12.72 18.49 -5.54
C ARG A 543 11.73 18.78 -4.40
N LYS A 544 11.20 20.01 -4.37
CA LYS A 544 10.31 20.51 -3.30
C LYS A 544 9.33 21.51 -3.88
N ILE A 545 8.09 21.43 -3.41
CA ILE A 545 7.07 22.47 -3.54
C ILE A 545 6.89 23.09 -2.15
N ASN A 546 7.15 24.39 -2.01
CA ASN A 546 6.93 25.15 -0.79
C ASN A 546 5.57 25.85 -0.86
N LEU A 547 4.67 25.52 0.05
CA LEU A 547 3.34 26.11 0.15
C LEU A 547 3.33 27.24 1.18
N ILE A 548 2.90 28.42 0.75
CA ILE A 548 2.81 29.61 1.58
C ILE A 548 1.34 29.98 1.75
N ASN A 549 0.82 29.85 2.97
CA ASN A 549 -0.52 30.32 3.32
C ASN A 549 -0.47 31.82 3.65
N HIS A 550 -1.30 32.62 2.98
CA HIS A 550 -1.40 34.07 3.17
C HIS A 550 -2.56 34.49 4.09
N GLY A 551 -3.33 33.54 4.62
CA GLY A 551 -4.49 33.81 5.47
C GLY A 551 -4.64 32.83 6.63
N VAL A 552 -5.87 32.44 6.93
CA VAL A 552 -6.18 31.59 8.09
C VAL A 552 -5.91 30.10 7.79
N LYS A 553 -5.59 29.32 8.84
CA LYS A 553 -5.64 27.85 8.82
C LYS A 553 -6.95 27.29 9.40
N GLN A 554 -7.61 28.08 10.25
CA GLN A 554 -8.89 27.75 10.88
C GLN A 554 -10.00 28.59 10.27
N PHE A 555 -10.93 27.93 9.60
CA PHE A 555 -12.09 28.53 8.96
C PHE A 555 -13.30 28.53 9.88
N ASN A 556 -14.10 29.58 9.76
CA ASN A 556 -15.39 29.70 10.43
C ASN A 556 -16.29 30.68 9.64
N ALA A 557 -17.49 30.94 10.13
CA ALA A 557 -18.45 31.84 9.49
C ALA A 557 -17.88 33.26 9.17
N ASN A 558 -16.86 33.74 9.88
CA ASN A 558 -16.23 35.04 9.65
C ASN A 558 -14.97 34.98 8.77
N ALA A 559 -14.43 33.79 8.51
CA ALA A 559 -13.22 33.57 7.73
C ALA A 559 -13.36 32.26 6.95
N VAL A 560 -14.03 32.33 5.79
CA VAL A 560 -14.38 31.15 4.97
C VAL A 560 -13.42 30.88 3.82
N SER A 561 -12.46 31.78 3.55
CA SER A 561 -11.54 31.63 2.41
C SER A 561 -10.10 32.00 2.76
N THR A 562 -9.13 31.33 2.15
CA THR A 562 -7.71 31.68 2.24
C THR A 562 -6.97 31.49 0.91
N LYS A 563 -5.90 32.25 0.69
CA LYS A 563 -5.05 32.17 -0.50
C LYS A 563 -3.74 31.48 -0.16
N ILE A 564 -3.33 30.56 -1.02
CA ILE A 564 -2.06 29.83 -0.95
C ILE A 564 -1.28 30.04 -2.24
N THR A 565 0.05 30.14 -2.11
CA THR A 565 0.96 30.15 -3.27
C THR A 565 1.98 29.02 -3.16
N ALA A 566 2.32 28.40 -4.29
CA ALA A 566 3.40 27.42 -4.40
C ALA A 566 4.67 28.04 -4.99
N GLU A 567 5.80 27.77 -4.35
CA GLU A 567 7.14 27.99 -4.89
C GLU A 567 7.79 26.63 -5.19
N ILE A 568 8.50 26.53 -6.30
CA ILE A 568 9.18 25.30 -6.72
C ILE A 568 10.68 25.44 -6.52
N TYR A 569 11.30 24.35 -6.07
CA TYR A 569 12.73 24.28 -5.83
C TYR A 569 13.33 23.09 -6.59
N PRO A 570 14.50 23.24 -7.24
CA PRO A 570 15.18 24.52 -7.44
C PRO A 570 14.39 25.43 -8.38
N ALA A 571 14.60 26.76 -8.29
CA ALA A 571 13.94 27.71 -9.17
C ALA A 571 14.29 27.49 -10.66
N SER A 572 15.43 26.84 -10.92
CA SER A 572 15.90 26.43 -12.25
C SER A 572 15.35 25.08 -12.73
N ALA A 573 14.37 24.50 -12.03
CA ALA A 573 13.75 23.25 -12.45
C ALA A 573 13.19 23.37 -13.88
N THR A 574 13.37 22.32 -14.68
CA THR A 574 12.88 22.26 -16.07
C THR A 574 11.38 21.93 -16.15
N TYR A 575 10.82 21.39 -15.06
CA TYR A 575 9.40 21.09 -14.92
C TYR A 575 8.68 22.18 -14.13
N HIS A 576 7.42 22.41 -14.49
CA HIS A 576 6.57 23.44 -13.89
C HIS A 576 5.11 22.98 -13.73
N ASP A 577 4.84 21.69 -13.95
CA ASP A 577 3.53 21.11 -13.74
C ASP A 577 3.20 21.13 -12.25
N LEU A 578 2.05 21.71 -11.92
CA LEU A 578 1.49 21.72 -10.58
C LEU A 578 0.02 21.36 -10.66
N GLU A 579 -0.38 20.35 -9.90
CA GLU A 579 -1.77 19.97 -9.69
C GLU A 579 -2.15 20.24 -8.23
N TRP A 580 -3.39 20.63 -7.96
CA TRP A 580 -3.86 20.94 -6.60
C TRP A 580 -5.13 20.19 -6.28
N ARG A 581 -5.23 19.66 -5.06
CA ARG A 581 -6.44 18.97 -4.57
C ARG A 581 -6.70 19.32 -3.11
N VAL A 582 -7.97 19.26 -2.73
CA VAL A 582 -8.42 19.30 -1.34
C VAL A 582 -8.73 17.86 -0.93
N THR A 583 -8.03 17.34 0.06
CA THR A 583 -8.15 15.94 0.50
C THR A 583 -8.35 15.84 2.00
N ASN A 584 -8.77 14.69 2.50
CA ASN A 584 -8.62 14.36 3.92
C ASN A 584 -7.17 13.93 4.24
N SER A 585 -6.90 13.49 5.48
CA SER A 585 -5.59 12.98 5.92
C SER A 585 -5.13 11.73 5.14
N LEU A 586 -6.06 10.91 4.63
CA LEU A 586 -5.78 9.74 3.81
C LEU A 586 -5.43 10.09 2.35
N GLY A 587 -5.51 11.36 1.97
CA GLY A 587 -5.33 11.80 0.59
C GLY A 587 -6.55 11.57 -0.30
N ILE A 588 -7.70 11.19 0.25
CA ILE A 588 -8.94 11.05 -0.49
C ILE A 588 -9.54 12.44 -0.67
N GLU A 589 -9.97 12.78 -1.89
CA GLU A 589 -10.64 14.06 -2.16
C GLU A 589 -11.86 14.26 -1.26
N THR A 590 -12.06 15.49 -0.81
CA THR A 590 -13.15 15.85 0.10
C THR A 590 -13.83 17.13 -0.36
N ASN A 591 -15.13 17.22 -0.09
CA ASN A 591 -15.97 18.39 -0.37
C ASN A 591 -16.09 19.36 0.81
N ILE A 592 -15.32 19.15 1.89
CA ILE A 592 -15.23 20.07 3.04
C ILE A 592 -14.81 21.49 2.59
N ALA A 593 -14.02 21.59 1.52
CA ALA A 593 -13.68 22.87 0.91
C ALA A 593 -13.59 22.76 -0.62
N GLU A 594 -13.90 23.85 -1.31
CA GLU A 594 -13.67 24.02 -2.74
C GLU A 594 -12.34 24.74 -2.99
N ILE A 595 -11.76 24.52 -4.16
CA ILE A 595 -10.50 25.11 -4.58
C ILE A 595 -10.61 25.76 -5.96
N GLU A 596 -10.15 27.00 -6.07
CA GLU A 596 -9.94 27.70 -7.34
C GLU A 596 -8.44 27.84 -7.60
N VAL A 597 -7.97 27.31 -8.73
CA VAL A 597 -6.53 27.27 -9.06
C VAL A 597 -6.21 28.22 -10.21
N ARG A 598 -5.14 29.01 -10.06
CA ARG A 598 -4.57 29.88 -11.09
C ARG A 598 -3.06 29.73 -11.12
N GLY A 599 -2.57 28.71 -11.83
CA GLY A 599 -1.14 28.40 -11.94
C GLY A 599 -0.54 28.01 -10.59
N LYS A 600 0.31 28.89 -10.03
CA LYS A 600 0.97 28.70 -8.72
C LYS A 600 0.12 29.17 -7.54
N GLU A 601 -1.07 29.71 -7.78
CA GLU A 601 -1.96 30.19 -6.74
C GLU A 601 -3.19 29.30 -6.60
N ALA A 602 -3.61 29.06 -5.36
CA ALA A 602 -4.86 28.39 -5.03
C ALA A 602 -5.64 29.23 -4.02
N VAL A 603 -6.94 29.38 -4.24
CA VAL A 603 -7.87 29.97 -3.28
C VAL A 603 -8.78 28.86 -2.78
N ILE A 604 -8.77 28.62 -1.47
CA ILE A 604 -9.63 27.64 -0.82
C ILE A 604 -10.82 28.35 -0.23
N THR A 605 -12.02 27.77 -0.39
CA THR A 605 -13.25 28.23 0.25
C THR A 605 -13.89 27.08 1.01
N ALA A 606 -14.02 27.22 2.33
CA ALA A 606 -14.65 26.23 3.20
C ALA A 606 -16.16 26.09 2.90
N LYS A 607 -16.65 24.85 2.95
CA LYS A 607 -18.04 24.47 2.64
C LYS A 607 -18.73 23.71 3.76
N GLY A 608 -17.98 22.96 4.57
CA GLY A 608 -18.50 22.25 5.73
C GLY A 608 -17.46 22.06 6.81
N ASP A 609 -17.91 21.61 7.96
CA ASP A 609 -17.09 21.35 9.13
C ASP A 609 -16.18 20.13 8.95
N GLY A 610 -15.00 20.18 9.54
CA GLY A 610 -14.03 19.10 9.54
C GLY A 610 -12.62 19.54 9.17
N ALA A 611 -11.68 18.59 9.29
CA ALA A 611 -10.29 18.78 8.91
C ALA A 611 -10.05 18.37 7.46
N PHE A 612 -9.23 19.13 6.76
CA PHE A 612 -8.79 18.80 5.40
C PHE A 612 -7.31 19.19 5.18
N ARG A 613 -6.76 18.71 4.07
CA ARG A 613 -5.41 18.96 3.60
C ARG A 613 -5.51 19.63 2.24
N LEU A 614 -4.79 20.74 2.04
CA LEU A 614 -4.48 21.19 0.69
C LEU A 614 -3.23 20.45 0.24
N ARG A 615 -3.29 19.78 -0.91
CA ARG A 615 -2.14 19.12 -1.53
C ARG A 615 -1.79 19.77 -2.86
N CYS A 616 -0.50 19.92 -3.11
CA CYS A 616 0.07 20.32 -4.39
C CYS A 616 1.06 19.27 -4.87
N PHE A 617 0.94 18.89 -6.14
CA PHE A 617 1.63 17.75 -6.73
C PHE A 617 2.45 18.17 -7.94
N THR A 618 3.52 17.43 -8.23
CA THR A 618 4.19 17.44 -9.54
C THR A 618 4.58 16.01 -9.93
N THR A 619 4.59 15.76 -11.23
CA THR A 619 5.00 14.48 -11.83
C THR A 619 6.46 14.49 -12.28
N ASN A 620 7.08 15.67 -12.43
CA ASN A 620 8.40 15.83 -13.07
C ASN A 620 8.53 15.04 -14.39
N GLY A 621 7.46 15.06 -15.20
CA GLY A 621 7.38 14.36 -16.48
C GLY A 621 7.15 12.86 -16.39
N ARG A 622 6.84 12.30 -15.21
CA ARG A 622 6.44 10.90 -15.05
C ARG A 622 4.93 10.71 -15.30
N PRO A 623 4.45 9.48 -15.53
CA PRO A 623 3.02 9.19 -15.69
C PRO A 623 2.18 9.38 -14.40
N ARG A 624 2.85 9.44 -13.24
CA ARG A 624 2.24 9.52 -11.91
C ARG A 624 2.91 10.64 -11.12
N THR A 625 2.27 11.06 -10.03
CA THR A 625 2.83 12.01 -9.06
C THR A 625 4.18 11.50 -8.57
N GLU A 626 5.16 12.40 -8.43
CA GLU A 626 6.45 12.09 -7.83
C GLU A 626 6.66 12.85 -6.51
N ILE A 627 6.14 14.07 -6.40
CA ILE A 627 6.28 14.90 -5.19
C ILE A 627 4.92 15.40 -4.75
N ILE A 628 4.71 15.32 -3.43
CA ILE A 628 3.53 15.83 -2.73
C ILE A 628 4.01 16.86 -1.71
N SER A 629 3.39 18.04 -1.72
CA SER A 629 3.50 19.03 -0.64
C SER A 629 2.12 19.33 -0.09
N GLU A 630 2.01 19.52 1.22
CA GLU A 630 0.70 19.69 1.85
C GLU A 630 0.69 20.64 3.04
N LEU A 631 -0.50 21.13 3.37
CA LEU A 631 -0.81 21.93 4.56
C LEU A 631 -2.14 21.49 5.18
N GLU A 632 -2.20 21.39 6.51
CA GLU A 632 -3.44 21.21 7.27
C GLU A 632 -4.29 22.47 7.41
N PHE A 633 -5.61 22.25 7.35
CA PHE A 633 -6.66 23.21 7.61
C PHE A 633 -7.81 22.58 8.39
N GLU A 634 -8.58 23.39 9.09
CA GLU A 634 -9.73 22.98 9.89
C GLU A 634 -10.89 23.95 9.69
N VAL A 635 -12.11 23.44 9.59
CA VAL A 635 -13.34 24.23 9.46
C VAL A 635 -14.27 23.92 10.63
N ALA A 636 -14.83 24.96 11.26
CA ALA A 636 -15.85 24.82 12.28
C ALA A 636 -16.96 25.87 12.15
N GLY A 637 -18.21 25.47 12.38
CA GLY A 637 -19.38 26.35 12.40
C GLY A 637 -20.05 26.61 11.05
N LEU A 638 -19.81 25.76 10.04
CA LEU A 638 -20.50 25.78 8.73
C LEU A 638 -21.49 24.61 8.54
N GLY A 639 -21.46 23.59 9.42
CA GLY A 639 -22.31 22.40 9.32
C GLY A 639 -21.73 21.30 8.42
N ASN A 640 -22.40 20.15 8.34
CA ASN A 640 -21.89 19.00 7.59
C ASN A 640 -22.13 19.14 6.08
N VAL A 641 -21.18 18.62 5.29
CA VAL A 641 -21.33 18.40 3.84
C VAL A 641 -21.73 16.95 3.56
N ASN A 642 -22.52 16.74 2.50
CA ASN A 642 -22.99 15.41 2.09
C ASN A 642 -22.10 14.82 1.00
N LEU A 643 -21.89 13.51 1.02
CA LEU A 643 -21.28 12.78 -0.09
C LEU A 643 -22.28 12.65 -1.24
N ASN A 644 -21.85 12.80 -2.48
CA ASN A 644 -22.72 12.61 -3.64
C ASN A 644 -22.77 11.13 -4.04
N ALA A 645 -23.96 10.51 -4.03
CA ALA A 645 -24.13 9.09 -4.37
C ALA A 645 -23.69 8.73 -5.81
N PHE A 646 -23.67 9.71 -6.71
CA PHE A 646 -23.41 9.52 -8.13
C PHE A 646 -21.94 9.68 -8.51
N ASP A 647 -21.13 10.22 -7.60
CA ASP A 647 -19.68 10.25 -7.74
C ASP A 647 -19.08 8.98 -7.11
N PHE A 648 -17.81 8.70 -7.41
CA PHE A 648 -17.13 7.57 -6.79
C PHE A 648 -16.86 7.83 -5.31
N ILE A 649 -17.53 7.10 -4.42
CA ILE A 649 -17.30 7.14 -2.98
C ILE A 649 -16.27 6.08 -2.62
N SER A 650 -15.06 6.53 -2.26
CA SER A 650 -13.97 5.64 -1.84
C SER A 650 -14.32 4.88 -0.56
N GLY A 651 -13.92 3.60 -0.49
CA GLY A 651 -14.12 2.75 0.68
C GLY A 651 -13.43 3.28 1.94
N GLY A 652 -12.32 4.01 1.79
CA GLY A 652 -11.62 4.67 2.89
C GLY A 652 -12.35 5.89 3.48
N LEU A 653 -13.48 6.31 2.91
CA LEU A 653 -14.37 7.34 3.47
C LEU A 653 -15.43 6.79 4.43
N TYR A 654 -15.39 5.49 4.76
CA TYR A 654 -16.31 4.93 5.75
C TYR A 654 -16.21 5.72 7.07
N ASN A 655 -17.36 5.98 7.69
CA ASN A 655 -17.47 6.78 8.90
C ASN A 655 -18.38 6.15 9.96
N ALA A 656 -18.78 4.89 9.73
CA ALA A 656 -19.46 4.05 10.70
C ALA A 656 -19.03 2.58 10.49
N SER A 657 -18.76 1.87 11.58
CA SER A 657 -18.45 0.43 11.55
C SER A 657 -18.75 -0.22 12.91
N ASN A 658 -18.96 -1.53 12.92
CA ASN A 658 -19.10 -2.34 14.12
C ASN A 658 -17.75 -2.84 14.67
N CYS A 659 -16.65 -2.70 13.91
CA CYS A 659 -15.33 -3.19 14.28
C CYS A 659 -14.20 -2.31 13.71
N GLU A 660 -12.96 -2.60 14.10
CA GLU A 660 -11.79 -1.95 13.50
C GLU A 660 -11.47 -2.59 12.14
N LEU A 661 -11.71 -1.85 11.06
CA LEU A 661 -11.45 -2.31 9.70
C LEU A 661 -9.99 -2.04 9.29
N GLY A 662 -9.45 -2.87 8.40
CA GLY A 662 -8.11 -2.71 7.85
C GLY A 662 -8.07 -1.77 6.65
N ASN A 663 -6.87 -1.34 6.26
CA ASN A 663 -6.69 -0.59 5.02
C ASN A 663 -6.85 -1.50 3.80
N GLY A 664 -7.67 -1.06 2.85
CA GLY A 664 -7.68 -1.62 1.50
C GLY A 664 -6.61 -0.99 0.62
N ASN A 665 -6.31 -1.63 -0.51
CA ASN A 665 -5.48 -1.04 -1.55
C ASN A 665 -6.26 0.13 -2.22
N ASP A 666 -5.58 0.99 -2.98
CA ASP A 666 -6.21 2.14 -3.65
C ASP A 666 -7.10 3.02 -2.74
N ARG A 667 -6.69 3.22 -1.47
CA ARG A 667 -7.48 3.95 -0.45
C ARG A 667 -8.86 3.34 -0.16
N GLY A 668 -9.04 2.04 -0.42
CA GLY A 668 -10.22 1.29 -0.04
C GLY A 668 -10.20 0.87 1.44
N VAL A 669 -11.10 -0.06 1.78
CA VAL A 669 -11.21 -0.65 3.13
C VAL A 669 -11.18 -2.17 3.04
N ALA A 670 -10.54 -2.82 4.02
CA ALA A 670 -10.43 -4.27 4.12
C ALA A 670 -11.22 -4.80 5.33
N THR A 671 -12.06 -5.81 5.09
CA THR A 671 -12.86 -6.45 6.15
C THR A 671 -12.04 -7.46 6.96
N LEU A 672 -12.61 -7.88 8.09
CA LEU A 672 -12.04 -8.93 8.92
C LEU A 672 -11.98 -10.27 8.16
N ARG A 673 -11.02 -11.12 8.55
CA ARG A 673 -10.96 -12.50 8.05
C ARG A 673 -12.03 -13.40 8.66
N ASP A 674 -12.25 -13.23 9.96
CA ASP A 674 -13.23 -13.99 10.73
C ASP A 674 -14.22 -13.00 11.37
N GLY A 675 -15.51 -13.29 11.26
CA GLY A 675 -16.59 -12.46 11.82
C GLY A 675 -17.28 -11.55 10.80
N GLU A 676 -18.20 -10.73 11.29
CA GLU A 676 -19.03 -9.85 10.47
C GLU A 676 -18.50 -8.41 10.52
N SER A 677 -18.31 -7.80 9.35
CA SER A 677 -17.85 -6.41 9.18
C SER A 677 -18.98 -5.55 8.62
N HIS A 678 -19.27 -4.44 9.28
CA HIS A 678 -20.19 -3.40 8.80
C HIS A 678 -19.37 -2.23 8.27
N VAL A 679 -19.57 -1.87 7.00
CA VAL A 679 -18.88 -0.75 6.36
C VAL A 679 -19.93 0.32 6.03
N GLY A 680 -20.05 1.32 6.89
CA GLY A 680 -21.09 2.34 6.86
C GLY A 680 -20.61 3.71 6.38
N PHE A 681 -21.45 4.36 5.57
CA PHE A 681 -21.24 5.68 4.98
C PHE A 681 -22.46 6.56 5.25
N ARG A 682 -22.32 7.52 6.15
CA ARG A 682 -23.38 8.49 6.50
C ARG A 682 -23.38 9.70 5.57
N ASN A 683 -24.52 10.39 5.52
CA ASN A 683 -24.72 11.64 4.79
C ASN A 683 -24.50 11.52 3.28
N ILE A 684 -24.98 10.44 2.66
CA ILE A 684 -24.95 10.28 1.21
C ILE A 684 -26.22 10.88 0.62
N ASP A 685 -26.05 11.85 -0.29
CA ASP A 685 -27.11 12.50 -1.05
C ASP A 685 -27.39 11.78 -2.37
N PHE A 686 -28.58 11.19 -2.47
CA PHE A 686 -29.12 10.54 -3.67
C PHE A 686 -30.00 11.48 -4.51
N GLY A 687 -30.16 12.73 -4.09
CA GLY A 687 -31.13 13.66 -4.66
C GLY A 687 -32.59 13.18 -4.52
N GLU A 688 -33.51 13.93 -5.12
CA GLU A 688 -34.96 13.66 -4.98
C GLU A 688 -35.39 12.35 -5.67
N PHE A 689 -34.85 12.07 -6.86
CA PHE A 689 -35.27 10.93 -7.67
C PHE A 689 -34.62 9.61 -7.26
N GLY A 690 -33.37 9.68 -6.79
CA GLY A 690 -32.64 8.55 -6.27
C GLY A 690 -32.06 7.61 -7.32
N SER A 691 -31.54 6.47 -6.84
CA SER A 691 -31.05 5.37 -7.66
C SER A 691 -31.25 4.02 -6.98
N ASP A 692 -31.32 2.98 -7.79
CA ASP A 692 -31.42 1.56 -7.42
C ASP A 692 -30.37 0.73 -8.16
N GLU A 693 -29.37 1.35 -8.82
CA GLU A 693 -28.32 0.63 -9.54
C GLU A 693 -26.96 1.05 -8.98
N ILE A 694 -26.27 0.11 -8.35
CA ILE A 694 -24.99 0.32 -7.65
C ILE A 694 -23.87 -0.47 -8.34
N THR A 695 -22.70 0.13 -8.49
CA THR A 695 -21.47 -0.55 -8.92
C THR A 695 -20.45 -0.58 -7.80
N MET A 696 -19.85 -1.75 -7.56
CA MET A 696 -18.85 -1.96 -6.50
C MET A 696 -17.60 -2.66 -7.08
N PRO A 697 -16.44 -1.98 -7.10
CA PRO A 697 -15.16 -2.63 -7.36
C PRO A 697 -14.63 -3.30 -6.08
N ILE A 698 -14.52 -4.63 -6.11
CA ILE A 698 -14.06 -5.45 -4.98
C ILE A 698 -12.87 -6.31 -5.41
N PHE A 699 -11.90 -6.48 -4.50
CA PHE A 699 -10.91 -7.54 -4.59
C PHE A 699 -11.30 -8.63 -3.58
N TYR A 700 -11.60 -9.82 -4.09
CA TYR A 700 -11.93 -11.01 -3.32
C TYR A 700 -11.01 -12.16 -3.75
N ASN A 701 -10.33 -12.79 -2.79
CA ASN A 701 -9.36 -13.85 -3.06
C ASN A 701 -10.02 -15.24 -3.20
N SER A 702 -11.20 -15.29 -3.82
CA SER A 702 -11.92 -16.51 -4.20
C SER A 702 -12.75 -16.21 -5.46
N SER A 703 -13.10 -17.26 -6.20
CA SER A 703 -14.05 -17.18 -7.33
C SER A 703 -15.48 -17.58 -6.94
N ASP A 704 -15.69 -17.90 -5.66
CA ASP A 704 -17.00 -18.28 -5.12
C ASP A 704 -17.95 -17.07 -5.07
N PRO A 705 -19.27 -17.30 -5.17
CA PRO A 705 -20.26 -16.25 -4.94
C PRO A 705 -20.12 -15.66 -3.52
N LEU A 706 -19.98 -14.34 -3.45
CA LEU A 706 -19.87 -13.56 -2.22
C LEU A 706 -21.20 -12.83 -1.95
N PRO A 707 -21.98 -13.24 -0.93
CA PRO A 707 -23.16 -12.49 -0.53
C PRO A 707 -22.76 -11.18 0.18
N ILE A 708 -23.40 -10.07 -0.20
CA ILE A 708 -23.22 -8.75 0.38
C ILE A 708 -24.60 -8.21 0.75
N GLU A 709 -24.83 -7.94 2.05
CA GLU A 709 -26.08 -7.28 2.45
C GLU A 709 -25.93 -5.76 2.33
N ILE A 710 -26.88 -5.10 1.68
CA ILE A 710 -26.91 -3.65 1.50
C ILE A 710 -28.05 -3.09 2.34
N TRP A 711 -27.73 -2.17 3.23
CA TRP A 711 -28.66 -1.56 4.17
C TRP A 711 -28.81 -0.06 3.93
N GLU A 712 -30.04 0.43 4.08
CA GLU A 712 -30.32 1.85 4.31
C GLU A 712 -30.35 2.08 5.82
N GLY A 713 -29.37 2.83 6.34
CA GLY A 713 -29.06 2.89 7.76
C GLY A 713 -28.02 1.86 8.20
N MET A 714 -27.64 1.89 9.48
CA MET A 714 -26.76 0.88 10.08
C MET A 714 -27.60 -0.28 10.65
N PRO A 715 -27.20 -1.55 10.50
CA PRO A 715 -28.03 -2.71 10.91
C PRO A 715 -28.57 -2.67 12.35
N GLU A 716 -27.82 -2.09 13.29
CA GLU A 716 -28.19 -2.01 14.71
C GLU A 716 -28.95 -0.73 15.10
N GLU A 717 -29.15 0.21 14.16
CA GLU A 717 -29.81 1.49 14.41
C GLU A 717 -31.31 1.44 14.14
N GLU A 718 -32.09 2.09 15.01
CA GLU A 718 -33.54 2.21 14.86
C GLU A 718 -33.88 2.96 13.56
N GLY A 719 -34.82 2.41 12.78
CA GLY A 719 -35.23 2.98 11.48
C GLY A 719 -34.43 2.45 10.28
N SER A 720 -33.38 1.66 10.50
CA SER A 720 -32.62 1.04 9.41
C SER A 720 -33.34 -0.15 8.81
N SER A 721 -33.13 -0.38 7.51
CA SER A 721 -33.72 -1.52 6.80
C SER A 721 -32.78 -2.11 5.75
N ARG A 722 -32.78 -3.44 5.65
CA ARG A 722 -32.05 -4.12 4.58
C ARG A 722 -32.75 -3.90 3.25
N ILE A 723 -32.01 -3.37 2.28
CA ILE A 723 -32.51 -3.15 0.92
C ILE A 723 -32.44 -4.47 0.13
N ASP A 724 -31.29 -5.12 0.13
CA ASP A 724 -31.06 -6.33 -0.68
C ASP A 724 -29.90 -7.19 -0.16
N VAL A 725 -29.78 -8.40 -0.70
CA VAL A 725 -28.58 -9.25 -0.58
C VAL A 725 -28.11 -9.58 -2.00
N VAL A 726 -27.04 -8.91 -2.42
CA VAL A 726 -26.47 -9.10 -3.75
C VAL A 726 -25.37 -10.16 -3.71
N SER A 727 -25.16 -10.86 -4.83
CA SER A 727 -24.12 -11.89 -4.95
C SER A 727 -23.00 -11.40 -5.88
N TYR A 728 -21.92 -10.92 -5.29
CA TYR A 728 -20.72 -10.56 -6.05
C TYR A 728 -19.99 -11.82 -6.51
N GLN A 729 -19.53 -11.85 -7.76
CA GLN A 729 -18.71 -12.95 -8.27
C GLN A 729 -17.74 -12.46 -9.34
N ALA A 730 -16.46 -12.82 -9.22
CA ALA A 730 -15.44 -12.53 -10.21
C ALA A 730 -14.33 -13.60 -10.11
N PRO A 731 -13.51 -13.82 -11.16
CA PRO A 731 -12.36 -14.69 -11.07
C PRO A 731 -11.39 -14.22 -9.98
N ALA A 732 -10.82 -15.14 -9.21
CA ALA A 732 -9.79 -14.82 -8.22
C ALA A 732 -8.54 -14.27 -8.95
N ARG A 733 -8.28 -12.97 -8.76
CA ARG A 733 -7.11 -12.27 -9.29
C ARG A 733 -6.46 -11.50 -8.17
N TRP A 734 -5.23 -11.88 -7.83
CA TRP A 734 -4.49 -11.28 -6.72
C TRP A 734 -4.42 -9.75 -6.88
N ASN A 735 -4.71 -9.05 -5.79
CA ASN A 735 -4.60 -7.61 -5.67
C ASN A 735 -5.26 -6.82 -6.83
N THR A 736 -6.38 -7.31 -7.36
CA THR A 736 -7.06 -6.68 -8.51
C THR A 736 -8.53 -6.43 -8.18
N TYR A 737 -8.93 -5.15 -8.21
CA TYR A 737 -10.34 -4.76 -8.09
C TYR A 737 -11.12 -5.07 -9.37
N GLN A 738 -12.26 -5.72 -9.22
CA GLN A 738 -13.16 -6.06 -10.33
C GLN A 738 -14.57 -5.57 -10.02
N GLU A 739 -15.20 -4.92 -10.99
CA GLU A 739 -16.52 -4.30 -10.84
C GLU A 739 -17.64 -5.32 -11.08
N ASN A 740 -18.65 -5.27 -10.21
CA ASN A 740 -19.98 -5.82 -10.48
C ASN A 740 -21.01 -4.72 -10.26
N THR A 741 -22.05 -4.72 -11.10
CA THR A 741 -23.18 -3.79 -11.01
C THR A 741 -24.44 -4.56 -10.63
N PHE A 742 -25.20 -4.02 -9.69
CA PHE A 742 -26.39 -4.65 -9.12
C PHE A 742 -27.60 -3.72 -9.20
N LYS A 743 -28.75 -4.29 -9.58
CA LYS A 743 -30.05 -3.63 -9.49
C LYS A 743 -30.70 -4.01 -8.17
N LEU A 744 -30.99 -3.04 -7.33
CA LEU A 744 -31.56 -3.18 -6.00
C LEU A 744 -33.09 -3.30 -6.06
N SER A 745 -33.67 -3.91 -5.02
CA SER A 745 -35.11 -4.09 -4.86
C SER A 745 -35.95 -2.81 -4.85
N ARG A 746 -35.36 -1.67 -4.45
CA ARG A 746 -35.99 -0.34 -4.46
C ARG A 746 -34.98 0.79 -4.64
N ARG A 747 -35.48 1.96 -5.07
CA ARG A 747 -34.69 3.20 -5.13
C ARG A 747 -34.43 3.77 -3.75
N ILE A 748 -33.21 4.25 -3.57
CA ILE A 748 -32.73 5.02 -2.43
C ILE A 748 -32.78 6.50 -2.82
N LYS A 749 -33.35 7.36 -1.96
CA LYS A 749 -33.62 8.77 -2.25
C LYS A 749 -33.22 9.65 -1.07
N GLY A 750 -32.99 10.94 -1.34
CA GLY A 750 -32.65 11.92 -0.32
C GLY A 750 -31.28 11.69 0.30
N ILE A 751 -31.08 12.26 1.49
CA ILE A 751 -29.84 12.09 2.26
C ILE A 751 -30.02 10.94 3.24
N THR A 752 -29.18 9.90 3.13
CA THR A 752 -29.29 8.71 3.98
C THR A 752 -27.92 8.09 4.29
N THR A 753 -27.94 6.98 5.01
CA THR A 753 -26.75 6.16 5.30
C THR A 753 -26.80 4.87 4.50
N ILE A 754 -25.68 4.45 3.92
CA ILE A 754 -25.53 3.13 3.29
C ILE A 754 -24.56 2.29 4.10
N CYS A 755 -24.92 1.04 4.38
CA CYS A 755 -24.03 0.09 5.04
C CYS A 755 -23.92 -1.22 4.27
N PHE A 756 -22.70 -1.71 4.10
CA PHE A 756 -22.42 -3.05 3.58
C PHE A 756 -22.09 -4.00 4.72
N VAL A 757 -22.80 -5.13 4.80
CA VAL A 757 -22.53 -6.20 5.77
C VAL A 757 -21.86 -7.37 5.05
N LEU A 758 -20.66 -7.72 5.53
CA LEU A 758 -19.75 -8.67 4.90
C LEU A 758 -19.22 -9.67 5.94
N LYS A 759 -19.16 -10.95 5.60
CA LYS A 759 -18.74 -12.04 6.50
C LYS A 759 -17.42 -12.72 6.10
N GLU A 760 -16.82 -12.22 5.02
CA GLU A 760 -15.61 -12.75 4.41
C GLU A 760 -14.57 -11.63 4.26
N LYS A 761 -13.29 -12.00 4.19
CA LYS A 761 -12.21 -11.03 3.91
C LYS A 761 -12.29 -10.55 2.47
N ILE A 762 -12.60 -9.27 2.29
CA ILE A 762 -12.57 -8.58 1.01
C ILE A 762 -11.90 -7.23 1.15
N HIS A 763 -11.48 -6.67 0.02
CA HIS A 763 -11.09 -5.28 -0.08
C HIS A 763 -12.14 -4.56 -0.94
N LEU A 764 -12.82 -3.56 -0.38
CA LEU A 764 -13.78 -2.70 -1.09
C LEU A 764 -13.07 -1.41 -1.51
N LYS A 765 -12.93 -1.18 -2.82
CA LYS A 765 -12.33 0.07 -3.33
C LYS A 765 -13.22 1.28 -3.01
N GLY A 766 -14.53 1.07 -3.10
CA GLY A 766 -15.56 2.09 -3.01
C GLY A 766 -16.80 1.65 -3.76
N PHE A 767 -17.68 2.58 -4.07
CA PHE A 767 -18.89 2.33 -4.83
C PHE A 767 -19.42 3.63 -5.43
N TYR A 768 -20.34 3.52 -6.38
CA TYR A 768 -21.14 4.63 -6.88
C TYR A 768 -22.48 4.11 -7.36
N PHE A 769 -23.47 4.99 -7.36
CA PHE A 769 -24.78 4.72 -7.94
C PHE A 769 -24.89 5.35 -9.32
N LYS A 770 -25.62 4.68 -10.20
CA LYS A 770 -25.94 5.26 -11.50
C LYS A 770 -26.90 6.43 -11.31
N LYS A 771 -26.53 7.60 -11.84
CA LYS A 771 -27.45 8.72 -11.92
C LYS A 771 -28.56 8.40 -12.92
N LEU A 772 -29.80 8.35 -12.43
CA LEU A 772 -30.97 8.13 -13.27
C LEU A 772 -31.59 9.49 -13.63
N GLU A 773 -31.74 9.75 -14.93
CA GLU A 773 -32.41 10.95 -15.40
C GLU A 773 -33.92 10.71 -15.44
N LYS A 774 -34.64 11.26 -14.45
CA LYS A 774 -36.09 11.07 -14.23
C LYS A 774 -36.92 11.15 -15.52
N ALA A 775 -36.56 12.07 -16.41
CA ALA A 775 -37.23 12.30 -17.69
C ALA A 775 -37.30 11.07 -18.60
N TYR A 776 -36.28 10.21 -18.58
CA TYR A 776 -36.12 9.08 -19.50
C TYR A 776 -36.42 7.73 -18.86
N GLU A 777 -36.66 7.72 -17.56
CA GLU A 777 -36.98 6.50 -16.82
C GLU A 777 -38.46 6.12 -16.94
N ARG A 778 -38.75 4.86 -16.63
CA ARG A 778 -40.14 4.40 -16.49
C ARG A 778 -40.72 4.99 -15.21
N LEU A 779 -41.68 5.90 -15.34
CA LEU A 779 -42.35 6.57 -14.23
C LEU A 779 -43.72 5.96 -14.02
N SER A 780 -43.96 5.41 -12.83
CA SER A 780 -45.30 5.00 -12.42
C SER A 780 -46.22 6.22 -12.42
N ALA A 781 -47.51 6.00 -12.71
CA ALA A 781 -48.52 7.03 -12.52
C ALA A 781 -48.52 7.60 -11.08
N LYS A 782 -48.04 6.82 -10.11
CA LYS A 782 -47.92 7.20 -8.71
C LYS A 782 -46.68 8.05 -8.40
N ASP A 783 -45.69 8.09 -9.30
CA ASP A 783 -44.48 8.92 -9.16
C ASP A 783 -44.77 10.41 -9.46
N ASN A 784 -46.04 10.79 -9.59
CA ASN A 784 -46.45 12.18 -9.78
C ASN A 784 -46.07 13.01 -8.55
N THR A 785 -45.56 14.22 -8.81
CA THR A 785 -45.33 15.23 -7.76
C THR A 785 -46.65 15.71 -7.20
N ARG A 786 -47.69 15.78 -8.05
CA ARG A 786 -49.02 16.21 -7.66
C ARG A 786 -50.09 15.61 -8.57
N ILE A 787 -51.22 15.20 -7.98
CA ILE A 787 -52.43 14.80 -8.70
C ILE A 787 -53.64 15.54 -8.15
N PHE A 788 -54.50 16.07 -9.03
CA PHE A 788 -55.74 16.74 -8.68
C PHE A 788 -56.76 16.65 -9.82
N GLY A 789 -58.05 16.75 -9.50
CA GLY A 789 -59.15 16.67 -10.48
C GLY A 789 -60.44 16.15 -9.86
N ASP A 790 -61.46 15.94 -10.69
CA ASP A 790 -62.83 15.64 -10.21
C ASP A 790 -63.02 14.17 -9.82
N SER A 791 -62.32 13.22 -10.46
CA SER A 791 -62.45 11.78 -10.16
C SER A 791 -61.21 10.97 -10.56
N PHE A 792 -60.56 10.31 -9.58
CA PHE A 792 -59.51 9.31 -9.78
C PHE A 792 -59.39 8.41 -8.54
N LYS A 793 -58.79 7.23 -8.70
CA LYS A 793 -58.48 6.29 -7.62
C LYS A 793 -57.03 5.81 -7.73
N ILE A 794 -56.24 6.07 -6.70
CA ILE A 794 -54.87 5.56 -6.62
C ILE A 794 -54.93 4.10 -6.13
N THR A 795 -54.36 3.18 -6.90
CA THR A 795 -54.25 1.76 -6.54
C THR A 795 -52.80 1.41 -6.18
N GLU A 796 -52.53 0.13 -5.90
CA GLU A 796 -51.17 -0.33 -5.57
C GLU A 796 -50.19 -0.07 -6.73
N ASP A 797 -50.62 -0.29 -7.98
CA ASP A 797 -49.76 -0.26 -9.17
C ASP A 797 -50.08 0.85 -10.19
N ALA A 798 -51.19 1.57 -10.03
CA ALA A 798 -51.70 2.50 -11.04
C ALA A 798 -52.48 3.68 -10.45
N VAL A 799 -52.84 4.63 -11.31
CA VAL A 799 -53.93 5.59 -11.06
C VAL A 799 -55.05 5.23 -12.01
N GLU A 800 -56.15 4.76 -11.44
CA GLU A 800 -57.33 4.25 -12.15
C GLU A 800 -58.51 5.21 -12.04
N GLN A 801 -59.53 4.99 -12.86
CA GLN A 801 -60.76 5.77 -12.94
C GLN A 801 -60.47 7.26 -13.16
N ILE A 802 -59.44 7.57 -13.94
CA ILE A 802 -59.06 8.94 -14.31
C ILE A 802 -60.16 9.48 -15.22
N GLY A 803 -61.01 10.31 -14.61
CA GLY A 803 -62.17 10.91 -15.26
C GLY A 803 -61.92 12.37 -15.66
N ASN A 804 -62.88 13.23 -15.37
CA ASN A 804 -62.88 14.61 -15.86
C ASN A 804 -61.87 15.50 -15.11
N ASN A 805 -61.18 16.35 -15.87
CA ASN A 805 -60.29 17.41 -15.37
C ASN A 805 -59.17 16.92 -14.44
N VAL A 806 -58.68 15.69 -14.63
CA VAL A 806 -57.58 15.15 -13.82
C VAL A 806 -56.25 15.55 -14.42
N VAL A 807 -55.34 16.00 -13.57
CA VAL A 807 -53.97 16.37 -13.94
C VAL A 807 -52.99 15.61 -13.06
N LEU A 808 -52.03 14.94 -13.68
CA LEU A 808 -50.86 14.35 -13.02
C LEU A 808 -49.63 15.17 -13.40
N GLU A 809 -49.05 15.87 -12.44
CA GLU A 809 -47.85 16.70 -12.63
C GLU A 809 -46.59 15.95 -12.19
N TYR A 810 -45.54 16.05 -12.99
CA TYR A 810 -44.21 15.50 -12.75
C TYR A 810 -43.22 16.65 -12.90
N GLU A 811 -42.66 17.09 -11.78
CA GLU A 811 -41.63 18.14 -11.76
C GLU A 811 -40.23 17.55 -11.98
N ASN A 812 -39.27 18.42 -12.26
CA ASN A 812 -37.85 18.09 -12.41
C ASN A 812 -37.56 17.07 -13.53
N MET A 813 -38.26 17.20 -14.67
CA MET A 813 -38.06 16.38 -15.86
C MET A 813 -37.03 17.03 -16.79
N ASN A 814 -35.76 16.67 -16.65
CA ASN A 814 -34.67 17.21 -17.46
C ASN A 814 -34.52 16.51 -18.82
N PHE A 815 -34.85 17.21 -19.91
CA PHE A 815 -34.74 16.73 -21.28
C PHE A 815 -33.50 17.29 -22.02
N SER A 816 -32.35 17.31 -21.36
CA SER A 816 -31.10 17.84 -21.94
C SER A 816 -30.63 17.12 -23.21
N GLU A 817 -31.07 15.87 -23.44
CA GLU A 817 -30.77 15.10 -24.65
C GLU A 817 -31.95 15.01 -25.63
N GLY A 818 -33.06 15.71 -25.34
CA GLY A 818 -34.31 15.63 -26.10
C GLY A 818 -34.98 14.25 -26.05
N PHE A 819 -36.11 14.11 -26.74
CA PHE A 819 -36.85 12.86 -26.95
C PHE A 819 -37.67 12.96 -28.23
N HIS A 820 -38.08 11.84 -28.81
CA HIS A 820 -38.98 11.84 -29.97
C HIS A 820 -40.27 11.05 -29.75
N LYS A 821 -40.38 10.35 -28.62
CA LYS A 821 -41.54 9.52 -28.27
C LYS A 821 -41.89 9.56 -26.80
N ILE A 822 -43.17 9.34 -26.51
CA ILE A 822 -43.66 8.90 -25.20
C ILE A 822 -44.25 7.50 -25.34
N ILE A 823 -43.92 6.62 -24.41
CA ILE A 823 -44.56 5.31 -24.25
C ILE A 823 -45.47 5.41 -23.05
N ILE A 824 -46.74 5.10 -23.22
CA ILE A 824 -47.74 5.09 -22.15
C ILE A 824 -48.26 3.67 -22.00
N CYS A 825 -48.28 3.18 -20.77
CA CYS A 825 -48.99 1.96 -20.41
C CYS A 825 -50.23 2.30 -19.60
N GLY A 826 -51.37 1.93 -20.16
CA GLY A 826 -52.67 2.21 -19.58
C GLY A 826 -53.75 1.40 -20.28
N ARG A 827 -54.98 1.63 -19.85
CA ARG A 827 -56.17 1.08 -20.52
C ARG A 827 -57.25 2.15 -20.60
N SER A 828 -58.01 2.13 -21.69
CA SER A 828 -59.04 3.13 -21.98
C SER A 828 -60.39 2.44 -22.09
N HIS A 829 -61.36 2.89 -21.28
CA HIS A 829 -62.72 2.35 -21.26
C HIS A 829 -63.65 3.01 -22.30
N ILE A 830 -63.08 3.83 -23.19
CA ILE A 830 -63.76 4.54 -24.28
C ILE A 830 -62.96 4.37 -25.59
N ASP A 831 -63.63 4.53 -26.74
CA ASP A 831 -63.05 4.31 -28.08
C ASP A 831 -61.71 5.02 -28.30
N ARG A 832 -61.62 6.28 -27.87
CA ARG A 832 -60.40 7.09 -27.90
C ARG A 832 -60.35 8.01 -26.69
N ASN A 833 -59.27 7.92 -25.92
CA ASN A 833 -59.01 8.82 -24.80
C ASN A 833 -57.88 9.78 -25.13
N THR A 834 -58.17 11.07 -25.07
CA THR A 834 -57.21 12.12 -25.41
C THR A 834 -56.41 12.49 -24.17
N ILE A 835 -55.10 12.34 -24.23
CA ILE A 835 -54.17 12.71 -23.16
C ILE A 835 -53.38 13.93 -23.63
N HIS A 836 -53.53 15.04 -22.92
CA HIS A 836 -52.75 16.25 -23.15
C HIS A 836 -51.43 16.15 -22.37
N VAL A 837 -50.31 16.08 -23.08
CA VAL A 837 -48.96 16.11 -22.51
C VAL A 837 -48.49 17.57 -22.56
N ARG A 838 -48.54 18.24 -21.41
CA ARG A 838 -48.11 19.65 -21.27
C ARG A 838 -46.71 19.72 -20.68
N PHE A 839 -45.87 20.55 -21.27
CA PHE A 839 -44.53 20.87 -20.81
C PHE A 839 -44.51 22.33 -20.38
N HIS A 840 -44.01 22.60 -19.20
CA HIS A 840 -43.83 23.93 -18.63
C HIS A 840 -42.34 24.12 -18.34
N GLY A 841 -41.68 25.01 -19.07
CA GLY A 841 -40.27 25.32 -18.90
C GLY A 841 -39.95 26.77 -19.27
N GLU A 842 -38.67 27.15 -19.22
CA GLU A 842 -38.24 28.55 -19.40
C GLU A 842 -38.60 29.14 -20.78
N ASN A 843 -38.74 28.28 -21.80
CA ASN A 843 -39.10 28.65 -23.17
C ASN A 843 -40.61 28.76 -23.43
N GLY A 844 -41.43 28.69 -22.37
CA GLY A 844 -42.89 28.77 -22.43
C GLY A 844 -43.59 27.41 -22.42
N ASP A 845 -44.93 27.45 -22.38
CA ASP A 845 -45.77 26.26 -22.25
C ASP A 845 -46.03 25.61 -23.61
N ILE A 846 -45.72 24.31 -23.72
CA ILE A 846 -45.96 23.50 -24.92
C ILE A 846 -46.98 22.42 -24.58
N ASN A 847 -48.06 22.32 -25.36
CA ASN A 847 -49.11 21.31 -25.16
C ASN A 847 -49.21 20.43 -26.40
N GLN A 848 -48.98 19.14 -26.20
CA GLN A 848 -49.08 18.12 -27.25
C GLN A 848 -50.15 17.10 -26.87
N ILE A 849 -50.71 16.42 -27.87
CA ILE A 849 -51.88 15.56 -27.69
C ILE A 849 -51.57 14.16 -28.19
N VAL A 850 -51.89 13.15 -27.39
CA VAL A 850 -51.86 11.74 -27.80
C VAL A 850 -53.24 11.11 -27.64
N GLU A 851 -53.65 10.28 -28.60
CA GLU A 851 -54.93 9.56 -28.58
C GLU A 851 -54.70 8.09 -28.22
N PHE A 852 -55.08 7.69 -27.01
CA PHE A 852 -54.97 6.31 -26.57
C PHE A 852 -56.22 5.51 -26.98
N PRO A 853 -56.08 4.40 -27.71
CA PRO A 853 -57.22 3.62 -28.19
C PRO A 853 -57.87 2.82 -27.06
N TYR A 854 -59.14 2.45 -27.24
CA TYR A 854 -59.84 1.50 -26.36
C TYR A 854 -59.02 0.25 -26.05
N SER A 855 -59.02 -0.15 -24.77
CA SER A 855 -58.51 -1.45 -24.33
C SER A 855 -59.06 -1.79 -22.95
N ASP A 856 -59.48 -3.05 -22.76
CA ASP A 856 -59.88 -3.59 -21.46
C ASP A 856 -58.66 -4.03 -20.60
N GLU A 857 -57.51 -4.24 -21.24
CA GLU A 857 -56.25 -4.65 -20.62
C GLU A 857 -55.23 -3.51 -20.60
N TYR A 858 -54.29 -3.53 -19.66
CA TYR A 858 -53.17 -2.60 -19.68
C TYR A 858 -52.24 -2.91 -20.85
N ILE A 859 -52.23 -2.03 -21.85
CA ILE A 859 -51.40 -2.16 -23.04
C ILE A 859 -50.36 -1.03 -23.10
N GLU A 860 -49.23 -1.30 -23.74
CA GLU A 860 -48.22 -0.28 -24.05
C GLU A 860 -48.50 0.33 -25.44
N LYS A 861 -48.50 1.65 -25.53
CA LYS A 861 -48.58 2.39 -26.80
C LYS A 861 -47.49 3.43 -26.88
N GLU A 862 -46.81 3.46 -28.03
CA GLU A 862 -45.83 4.50 -28.37
C GLU A 862 -46.52 5.62 -29.17
N PHE A 863 -46.21 6.87 -28.82
CA PHE A 863 -46.68 8.05 -29.52
C PHE A 863 -45.50 8.96 -29.84
N THR A 864 -45.48 9.53 -31.05
CA THR A 864 -44.49 10.53 -31.44
C THR A 864 -44.86 11.88 -30.84
N LEU A 865 -43.87 12.57 -30.28
CA LEU A 865 -43.99 13.93 -29.75
C LEU A 865 -42.83 14.79 -30.27
N ASP A 866 -43.08 16.07 -30.42
CA ASP A 866 -42.04 17.07 -30.66
C ASP A 866 -41.20 17.22 -29.38
N SER A 867 -39.88 17.19 -29.52
CA SER A 867 -38.97 17.29 -28.37
C SER A 867 -39.07 18.65 -27.70
N VAL A 868 -38.87 18.67 -26.38
CA VAL A 868 -38.54 19.88 -25.62
C VAL A 868 -37.17 19.72 -24.96
N GLU A 869 -36.54 20.83 -24.56
CA GLU A 869 -35.19 20.85 -23.99
C GLU A 869 -35.19 21.40 -22.56
N GLY A 870 -34.16 21.04 -21.79
CA GLY A 870 -33.94 21.55 -20.43
C GLY A 870 -34.89 20.97 -19.37
N ASN A 871 -34.93 21.60 -18.20
CA ASN A 871 -35.77 21.16 -17.10
C ASN A 871 -37.23 21.58 -17.32
N GLN A 872 -38.14 20.62 -17.25
CA GLN A 872 -39.56 20.81 -17.52
C GLN A 872 -40.40 20.30 -16.35
N LYS A 873 -41.54 20.95 -16.11
CA LYS A 873 -42.67 20.31 -15.44
C LYS A 873 -43.57 19.69 -16.50
N VAL A 874 -43.78 18.38 -16.43
CA VAL A 874 -44.64 17.63 -17.35
C VAL A 874 -45.98 17.37 -16.68
N ALA A 875 -47.09 17.75 -17.32
CA ALA A 875 -48.44 17.47 -16.84
C ALA A 875 -49.20 16.60 -17.84
N LEU A 876 -49.68 15.44 -17.39
CA LEU A 876 -50.62 14.61 -18.13
C LEU A 876 -52.04 15.05 -17.74
N VAL A 877 -52.72 15.72 -18.67
CA VAL A 877 -54.04 16.33 -18.46
C VAL A 877 -55.12 15.52 -19.18
N PHE A 878 -56.14 15.13 -18.43
CA PHE A 878 -57.31 14.39 -18.88
C PHE A 878 -58.53 15.31 -18.82
N LEU A 879 -59.08 15.65 -19.98
CA LEU A 879 -60.16 16.63 -20.13
C LEU A 879 -61.55 15.99 -19.93
N PRO A 880 -62.64 16.79 -19.88
CA PRO A 880 -63.98 16.24 -19.73
C PRO A 880 -64.32 15.20 -20.82
N GLY A 881 -64.79 14.03 -20.40
CA GLY A 881 -65.06 12.87 -21.26
C GLY A 881 -64.03 11.74 -21.16
N SER A 882 -62.90 11.94 -20.47
CA SER A 882 -61.91 10.90 -20.23
C SER A 882 -62.43 9.79 -19.29
N ASN A 883 -62.03 8.54 -19.58
CA ASN A 883 -62.12 7.40 -18.67
C ASN A 883 -60.89 6.50 -18.89
N PHE A 884 -59.82 6.76 -18.14
CA PHE A 884 -58.51 6.14 -18.34
C PHE A 884 -57.95 5.53 -17.06
N ASP A 885 -57.16 4.48 -17.21
CA ASP A 885 -56.32 3.97 -16.14
C ASP A 885 -54.86 4.04 -16.58
N LEU A 886 -54.04 4.82 -15.89
CA LEU A 886 -52.61 4.99 -16.18
C LEU A 886 -51.78 4.15 -15.23
N LYS A 887 -50.93 3.27 -15.78
CA LYS A 887 -49.98 2.48 -14.99
C LYS A 887 -48.62 3.16 -14.90
N TRP A 888 -48.02 3.49 -16.03
CA TRP A 888 -46.74 4.19 -16.12
C TRP A 888 -46.56 4.82 -17.50
N PHE A 889 -45.58 5.72 -17.63
CA PHE A 889 -45.12 6.24 -18.91
C PHE A 889 -43.59 6.40 -18.93
N ARG A 890 -43.02 6.62 -20.12
CA ARG A 890 -41.59 6.87 -20.32
C ARG A 890 -41.35 7.67 -21.58
N PHE A 891 -40.47 8.67 -21.54
CA PHE A 891 -39.98 9.32 -22.76
C PHE A 891 -38.78 8.56 -23.33
N LYS A 892 -38.72 8.46 -24.67
CA LYS A 892 -37.66 7.72 -25.37
C LYS A 892 -36.87 8.65 -26.29
N ARG A 893 -35.55 8.57 -26.14
CA ARG A 893 -34.54 9.24 -26.98
C ARG A 893 -34.52 8.65 -28.38
#